data_AF-A0A8I6SSW8-F1
#
_entry.id   AF-A0A8I6SSW8-F1
#
_cell.length_a   1.000
_cell.length_b   1.000
_cell.length_c   1.000
_cell.angle_alpha   90.00
_cell.angle_beta   90.00
_cell.angle_gamma   90.00
#
_symmetry.space_group_name_H-M   'P 1'
#
loop_
_entity.id
_entity.type
_entity.pdbx_description
1 polymer ?
#
loop_
_entity_poly.entity_id
_entity_poly.type
_entity_poly.pdbx_seq_one_letter_code
_entity_poly.pdbx_strand_id
1 'polypeptide(L)'
;MLFVIGLLLIPHLAHTDILTIDAFFPDGSNWEDKRIFDLAVDEVKKDFENLFNVEFLPRKHSVIQFDSFNMTRTVCRLMEEGMGVLLAPQSFETVEIFQSMSNQFHIPVVSTYPEYGQSEWFVASINLHPDYQLLAKGLLAIIKDMDWKSFAIVYEDPDSLIRLQEVLKASRLGKTAEDNVIFTAWKLEGDDYRPIFKQMLSETRIILDCSADKILKALADAKEVDMLGDYHRYVLTSLDAHTVDFGDFNIGRTNITTIRLIDTWEFDVQKTVFDFNDEVNKLGVRNGHMSPEAIKVETALVHDAVKYIGTSFKAYHKKHPGQMRHQKLSCKNRMKLKFGQTFGRVMKSVQSTGLTGKAKFDEFGRRIYFTLHITELTKNGYRKIGSWDPENGILYNRTRSEMARDIYQHISNKTFIVVSRLGPPYLFPKESLEGNDRFQGYSKDLIDEIAKELNFKYKFVLAPDGEYGSYNKDTKQWNGLIRELQERRADLAICDLTITYDRRSVVDFTMPFMRLGISILFSKPAKQPPTLFSFSEPLSFDVWICMATAYLAVSLLLYFLARITPHEWRNPHPCKLCPTELENNLTMQNVIWHNCGSLMQQGSDISTRALSTRLVASMWWFFVLIMISSYTANLTAFLTYVRMEGTIKSVSDLASSSKIKYGVMEGGASMNFFKNSNDSLYKRMWNQMESSKPTVFVKNNEEGVDRVLRSKRKYAFFMESTTIEYQMEKHCELTQVGGLLDSKDYGIAMPFNSPYRIAISGAVLKLQESGKLAKIKEKWWKVGKCRDDIGHKSDELGMDNVGGIFLVLLVGCACAFVQVIIEFLWNIRKVAVREKLSLHEAFYFEIKFALNCGAVSKPVRFTEEEDRFSVGDERNMSRSVSTRTAVNE
;
A
#
# COMPACT_ATOMS: atom_id res chain seq x y z
N MET A 1 102.94 36.28 -17.90
CA MET A 1 101.74 35.59 -18.40
C MET A 1 101.93 34.08 -18.22
N LEU A 2 101.83 33.56 -16.99
CA LEU A 2 101.80 32.12 -16.65
C LEU A 2 101.53 31.86 -15.14
N PHE A 3 100.89 32.80 -14.42
CA PHE A 3 100.66 32.67 -12.96
C PHE A 3 99.19 32.87 -12.52
N VAL A 4 98.24 32.96 -13.45
CA VAL A 4 96.82 33.25 -13.13
C VAL A 4 95.86 32.09 -13.48
N ILE A 5 96.34 30.99 -14.06
CA ILE A 5 95.48 29.86 -14.45
C ILE A 5 95.45 28.74 -13.37
N GLY A 6 96.28 28.83 -12.33
CA GLY A 6 96.38 27.81 -11.28
C GLY A 6 95.35 27.88 -10.13
N LEU A 7 94.44 28.86 -10.13
CA LEU A 7 93.52 29.12 -9.00
C LEU A 7 92.03 28.92 -9.33
N LEU A 8 91.69 28.42 -10.52
CA LEU A 8 90.30 28.17 -10.96
C LEU A 8 89.96 26.67 -11.16
N LEU A 9 90.82 25.76 -10.71
CA LEU A 9 90.56 24.32 -10.69
C LEU A 9 90.84 23.76 -9.29
N ILE A 10 90.12 24.27 -8.29
CA ILE A 10 89.76 23.46 -7.13
C ILE A 10 88.40 22.87 -7.48
N PRO A 11 88.24 21.55 -7.66
CA PRO A 11 86.90 20.98 -7.65
C PRO A 11 86.30 21.37 -6.30
N HIS A 12 85.19 22.12 -6.30
CA HIS A 12 84.36 22.23 -5.10
C HIS A 12 84.24 20.83 -4.52
N LEU A 13 84.80 20.61 -3.31
CA LEU A 13 84.62 19.34 -2.61
C LEU A 13 83.11 19.09 -2.56
N ALA A 14 82.65 18.10 -3.32
CA ALA A 14 81.28 17.63 -3.26
C ALA A 14 81.10 16.96 -1.90
N HIS A 15 80.74 17.75 -0.89
CA HIS A 15 80.51 17.28 0.46
C HIS A 15 79.25 16.40 0.48
N THR A 16 79.38 15.22 1.08
CA THR A 16 78.30 14.26 1.29
C THR A 16 77.27 14.81 2.27
N ASP A 17 76.00 14.86 1.87
CA ASP A 17 74.90 15.11 2.82
C ASP A 17 74.65 13.84 3.65
N ILE A 18 74.30 14.01 4.92
CA ILE A 18 74.01 12.88 5.83
C ILE A 18 72.56 13.01 6.31
N LEU A 19 71.72 12.02 6.00
CA LEU A 19 70.34 11.95 6.49
C LEU A 19 70.26 10.92 7.61
N THR A 20 70.12 11.39 8.85
CA THR A 20 69.87 10.54 10.02
C THR A 20 68.38 10.48 10.33
N ILE A 21 67.81 9.28 10.46
CA ILE A 21 66.43 9.08 10.92
C ILE A 21 66.48 8.37 12.27
N ASP A 22 66.00 9.05 13.30
CA ASP A 22 65.88 8.52 14.66
C ASP A 22 64.41 8.16 14.93
N ALA A 23 64.11 6.86 14.91
CA ALA A 23 62.77 6.34 15.13
C ALA A 23 62.57 5.79 16.53
N PHE A 24 61.51 6.23 17.20
CA PHE A 24 61.19 5.85 18.58
C PHE A 24 59.98 4.91 18.58
N PHE A 25 60.14 3.75 19.20
CA PHE A 25 59.10 2.74 19.32
C PHE A 25 58.77 2.46 20.79
N PRO A 26 57.49 2.38 21.18
CA PRO A 26 57.10 1.99 22.54
C PRO A 26 57.66 0.62 22.96
N ASP A 27 57.98 0.44 24.24
CA ASP A 27 58.30 -0.86 24.84
C ASP A 27 57.03 -1.73 24.83
N GLY A 28 57.06 -2.82 24.05
CA GLY A 28 55.88 -3.64 23.74
C GLY A 28 55.25 -3.38 22.37
N SER A 29 55.80 -2.46 21.57
CA SER A 29 55.42 -2.29 20.15
C SER A 29 55.53 -3.61 19.37
N ASN A 30 54.64 -3.78 18.38
CA ASN A 30 54.65 -4.95 17.52
C ASN A 30 56.01 -5.02 16.80
N TRP A 31 56.62 -6.21 16.80
CA TRP A 31 57.88 -6.43 16.09
C TRP A 31 57.76 -6.12 14.58
N GLU A 32 56.53 -6.20 14.06
CA GLU A 32 56.12 -5.83 12.70
C GLU A 32 56.47 -4.38 12.37
N ASP A 33 56.20 -3.42 13.27
CA ASP A 33 56.45 -1.99 13.04
C ASP A 33 57.95 -1.70 12.88
N LYS A 34 58.76 -2.32 13.75
CA LYS A 34 60.23 -2.20 13.71
C LYS A 34 60.80 -2.80 12.43
N ARG A 35 60.15 -3.84 11.88
CA ARG A 35 60.60 -4.53 10.66
C ARG A 35 60.16 -3.79 9.40
N ILE A 36 58.93 -3.29 9.39
CA ILE A 36 58.41 -2.45 8.30
C ILE A 36 59.21 -1.15 8.19
N PHE A 37 59.66 -0.59 9.31
CA PHE A 37 60.63 0.51 9.30
C PHE A 37 61.92 0.15 8.54
N ASP A 38 62.53 -1.01 8.83
CA ASP A 38 63.76 -1.45 8.15
C ASP A 38 63.52 -1.63 6.64
N LEU A 39 62.39 -2.23 6.25
CA LEU A 39 62.01 -2.39 4.85
C LEU A 39 61.86 -1.04 4.13
N ALA A 40 61.12 -0.11 4.74
CA ALA A 40 60.93 1.23 4.17
C ALA A 40 62.27 1.99 4.04
N VAL A 41 63.17 1.80 5.00
CA VAL A 41 64.54 2.33 4.95
C VAL A 41 65.32 1.76 3.77
N ASP A 42 65.26 0.45 3.54
CA ASP A 42 65.95 -0.21 2.43
C ASP A 42 65.38 0.22 1.07
N GLU A 43 64.07 0.41 0.97
CA GLU A 43 63.42 0.96 -0.23
C GLU A 43 63.92 2.37 -0.53
N VAL A 44 63.90 3.25 0.50
CA VAL A 44 64.38 4.62 0.36
C VAL A 44 65.87 4.65 0.01
N LYS A 45 66.69 3.80 0.63
CA LYS A 45 68.13 3.73 0.36
C LYS A 45 68.43 3.38 -1.11
N LYS A 46 67.71 2.39 -1.68
CA LYS A 46 67.84 2.01 -3.10
C LYS A 46 67.48 3.17 -4.05
N ASP A 47 66.49 3.97 -3.69
CA ASP A 47 66.13 5.17 -4.46
C ASP A 47 67.24 6.24 -4.45
N PHE A 48 68.03 6.31 -3.37
CA PHE A 48 69.13 7.28 -3.21
C PHE A 48 70.46 6.80 -3.79
N GLU A 49 70.77 5.50 -3.74
CA GLU A 49 72.01 4.90 -4.26
C GLU A 49 72.26 5.21 -5.75
N ASN A 50 71.20 5.51 -6.50
CA ASN A 50 71.29 5.82 -7.94
C ASN A 50 71.30 7.33 -8.27
N LEU A 51 71.08 8.23 -7.31
CA LEU A 51 70.77 9.64 -7.60
C LEU A 51 71.65 10.68 -6.90
N PHE A 52 72.23 10.40 -5.71
CA PHE A 52 72.92 11.42 -4.91
C PHE A 52 74.09 10.87 -4.08
N ASN A 53 75.11 11.71 -3.79
CA ASN A 53 76.22 11.40 -2.88
C ASN A 53 75.78 11.63 -1.42
N VAL A 54 74.93 10.75 -0.88
CA VAL A 54 74.26 10.89 0.43
C VAL A 54 74.49 9.65 1.28
N GLU A 55 74.80 9.84 2.57
CA GLU A 55 74.85 8.76 3.57
C GLU A 55 73.54 8.72 4.37
N PHE A 56 72.88 7.56 4.40
CA PHE A 56 71.61 7.35 5.11
C PHE A 56 71.86 6.55 6.40
N LEU A 57 71.54 7.14 7.56
CA LEU A 57 71.81 6.58 8.89
C LEU A 57 70.50 6.36 9.69
N PRO A 58 69.87 5.18 9.59
CA PRO A 58 68.68 4.83 10.37
C PRO A 58 69.08 4.38 11.78
N ARG A 59 68.40 4.90 12.82
CA ARG A 59 68.57 4.49 14.22
C ARG A 59 67.21 4.23 14.86
N LYS A 60 67.09 3.07 15.52
CA LYS A 60 65.88 2.66 16.25
C LYS A 60 66.11 2.78 17.76
N HIS A 61 65.18 3.39 18.47
CA HIS A 61 65.21 3.58 19.92
C HIS A 61 63.93 3.02 20.51
N SER A 62 64.03 2.28 21.63
CA SER A 62 62.85 1.81 22.37
C SER A 62 62.60 2.70 23.58
N VAL A 63 61.35 3.06 23.83
CA VAL A 63 60.94 4.00 24.89
C VAL A 63 59.78 3.46 25.70
N ILE A 64 59.85 3.66 27.02
CA ILE A 64 58.78 3.28 27.95
C ILE A 64 57.60 4.25 27.73
N GLN A 65 56.39 3.71 27.55
CA GLN A 65 55.18 4.51 27.51
C GLN A 65 54.97 5.24 28.84
N PHE A 66 54.48 6.48 28.80
CA PHE A 66 54.21 7.32 29.98
C PHE A 66 55.44 7.84 30.77
N ASP A 67 56.67 7.69 30.27
CA ASP A 67 57.89 8.24 30.91
C ASP A 67 58.48 9.44 30.15
N SER A 68 57.92 10.63 30.37
CA SER A 68 58.35 11.88 29.73
C SER A 68 59.81 12.26 30.02
N PHE A 69 60.32 11.89 31.20
CA PHE A 69 61.66 12.27 31.65
C PHE A 69 62.75 11.46 30.93
N ASN A 70 62.60 10.13 30.88
CA ASN A 70 63.56 9.27 30.20
C ASN A 70 63.60 9.54 28.69
N MET A 71 62.46 9.89 28.11
CA MET A 71 62.36 10.28 26.70
C MET A 71 63.10 11.59 26.43
N THR A 72 62.87 12.61 27.26
CA THR A 72 63.59 13.89 27.18
C THR A 72 65.10 13.66 27.27
N ARG A 73 65.55 12.84 28.23
CA ARG A 73 66.97 12.49 28.41
C ARG A 73 67.55 11.78 27.18
N THR A 74 66.78 10.86 26.58
CA THR A 74 67.19 10.12 25.39
C THR A 74 67.35 11.04 24.19
N VAL A 75 66.37 11.92 23.93
CA VAL A 75 66.46 12.89 22.82
C VAL A 75 67.62 13.86 23.04
N CYS A 76 67.84 14.34 24.27
CA CYS A 76 68.98 15.20 24.59
C CYS A 76 70.33 14.53 24.37
N ARG A 77 70.46 13.23 24.67
CA ARG A 77 71.67 12.46 24.36
C ARG A 77 71.89 12.35 22.85
N LEU A 78 70.83 12.08 22.08
CA LEU A 78 70.91 11.97 20.62
C LEU A 78 71.24 13.31 19.94
N MET A 79 70.78 14.43 20.52
CA MET A 79 71.20 15.78 20.12
C MET A 79 72.72 15.94 20.19
N GLU A 80 73.36 15.45 21.26
CA GLU A 80 74.81 15.55 21.47
C GLU A 80 75.60 14.62 20.53
N GLU A 81 75.01 13.48 20.17
CA GLU A 81 75.55 12.56 19.15
C GLU A 81 75.44 13.16 17.74
N GLY A 82 74.47 14.06 17.53
CA GLY A 82 74.06 14.64 16.26
C GLY A 82 72.85 13.89 15.70
N MET A 83 71.83 14.63 15.28
CA MET A 83 70.53 14.09 14.89
C MET A 83 70.02 14.73 13.61
N GLY A 84 69.17 14.02 12.89
CA GLY A 84 68.53 14.50 11.66
C GLY A 84 67.04 14.71 11.86
N VAL A 85 66.24 13.75 11.41
CA VAL A 85 64.78 13.76 11.48
C VAL A 85 64.32 12.77 12.52
N LEU A 86 63.37 13.17 13.37
CA LEU A 86 62.79 12.30 14.39
C LEU A 86 61.46 11.73 13.90
N LEU A 87 61.27 10.42 14.06
CA LEU A 87 59.97 9.76 13.96
C LEU A 87 59.45 9.53 15.38
N ALA A 88 58.39 10.23 15.74
CA ALA A 88 57.83 10.23 17.09
C ALA A 88 57.17 8.87 17.42
N PRO A 89 57.16 8.47 18.71
CA PRO A 89 56.49 7.25 19.15
C PRO A 89 54.97 7.37 19.10
N GLN A 90 54.28 6.23 19.00
CA GLN A 90 52.83 6.13 18.93
C GLN A 90 52.18 6.21 20.33
N SER A 91 52.32 7.33 21.03
CA SER A 91 51.66 7.57 22.32
C SER A 91 51.42 9.06 22.56
N PHE A 92 50.22 9.41 23.03
CA PHE A 92 49.76 10.79 23.21
C PHE A 92 50.71 11.63 24.09
N GLU A 93 51.02 11.16 25.31
CA GLU A 93 51.81 11.94 26.29
C GLU A 93 53.25 12.18 25.82
N THR A 94 53.70 11.36 24.88
CA THR A 94 55.07 11.35 24.41
C THR A 94 55.27 12.25 23.20
N VAL A 95 54.28 12.33 22.31
CA VAL A 95 54.35 13.15 21.08
C VAL A 95 54.46 14.64 21.40
N GLU A 96 53.76 15.14 22.42
CA GLU A 96 53.83 16.55 22.81
C GLU A 96 55.25 17.01 23.16
N ILE A 97 56.06 16.13 23.75
CA ILE A 97 57.46 16.41 24.09
C ILE A 97 58.29 16.60 22.82
N PHE A 98 58.12 15.71 21.83
CA PHE A 98 58.80 15.82 20.54
C PHE A 98 58.40 17.09 19.81
N GLN A 99 57.12 17.47 19.84
CA GLN A 99 56.65 18.71 19.24
C GLN A 99 57.23 19.95 19.93
N SER A 100 57.27 19.96 21.27
CA SER A 100 57.89 21.02 22.05
C SER A 100 59.38 21.18 21.71
N MET A 101 60.12 20.06 21.62
CA MET A 101 61.53 20.05 21.21
C MET A 101 61.72 20.49 19.76
N SER A 102 60.83 20.07 18.85
CA SER A 102 60.80 20.52 17.45
C SER A 102 60.70 22.04 17.38
N ASN A 103 59.80 22.64 18.17
CA ASN A 103 59.60 24.08 18.18
C ASN A 103 60.82 24.82 18.77
N GLN A 104 61.36 24.33 19.87
CA GLN A 104 62.49 24.97 20.56
C GLN A 104 63.79 24.93 19.75
N PHE A 105 64.11 23.77 19.17
CA PHE A 105 65.40 23.50 18.52
C PHE A 105 65.31 23.45 16.99
N HIS A 106 64.13 23.65 16.41
CA HIS A 106 63.84 23.48 14.98
C HIS A 106 64.18 22.06 14.47
N ILE A 107 64.02 21.02 15.30
CA ILE A 107 64.28 19.64 14.89
C ILE A 107 63.08 19.13 14.08
N PRO A 108 63.27 18.60 12.86
CA PRO A 108 62.20 17.99 12.09
C PRO A 108 61.59 16.79 12.81
N VAL A 109 60.28 16.79 13.01
CA VAL A 109 59.53 15.69 13.65
C VAL A 109 58.41 15.22 12.74
N VAL A 110 58.31 13.91 12.57
CA VAL A 110 57.19 13.25 11.90
C VAL A 110 56.41 12.44 12.95
N SER A 111 55.15 12.78 13.15
CA SER A 111 54.21 12.07 14.03
C SER A 111 53.31 11.15 13.23
N THR A 112 52.94 10.01 13.82
CA THR A 112 51.98 9.04 13.25
C THR A 112 50.80 8.79 14.19
N TYR A 113 50.76 9.47 15.35
CA TYR A 113 49.72 9.31 16.35
C TYR A 113 48.56 10.30 16.11
N PRO A 114 47.30 9.93 16.37
CA PRO A 114 46.17 10.86 16.30
C PRO A 114 46.31 11.99 17.33
N GLU A 115 46.38 13.24 16.87
CA GLU A 115 46.51 14.41 17.75
C GLU A 115 45.14 15.05 18.03
N TYR A 116 44.77 15.15 19.32
CA TYR A 116 43.49 15.70 19.77
C TYR A 116 43.69 17.09 20.42
N GLY A 117 43.73 18.15 19.61
CA GLY A 117 43.92 19.50 20.13
C GLY A 117 43.96 20.59 19.07
N GLN A 118 44.04 21.86 19.49
CA GLN A 118 44.44 22.95 18.60
C GLN A 118 45.97 22.96 18.53
N SER A 119 46.52 22.55 17.39
CA SER A 119 47.98 22.58 17.17
C SER A 119 48.47 24.03 17.16
N GLU A 120 49.41 24.35 18.05
CA GLU A 120 50.22 25.55 17.88
C GLU A 120 51.03 25.49 16.57
N TRP A 121 51.50 26.63 16.08
CA TRP A 121 52.25 26.69 14.82
C TRP A 121 53.65 26.10 15.01
N PHE A 122 53.78 24.79 14.86
CA PHE A 122 55.06 24.10 14.97
C PHE A 122 55.88 24.27 13.69
N VAL A 123 57.11 24.76 13.84
CA VAL A 123 57.96 25.19 12.72
C VAL A 123 58.42 24.03 11.84
N ALA A 124 58.69 22.87 12.44
CA ALA A 124 59.29 21.72 11.75
C ALA A 124 58.63 20.37 12.12
N SER A 125 57.35 20.35 12.50
CA SER A 125 56.61 19.10 12.70
C SER A 125 55.53 18.88 11.64
N ILE A 126 55.22 17.61 11.40
CA ILE A 126 54.08 17.15 10.61
C ILE A 126 53.44 15.94 11.30
N ASN A 127 52.15 15.71 11.06
CA ASN A 127 51.43 14.53 11.49
C ASN A 127 50.82 13.80 10.28
N LEU A 128 51.27 12.57 10.04
CA LEU A 128 50.79 11.70 8.96
C LEU A 128 49.45 11.04 9.26
N HIS A 129 49.06 10.96 10.53
CA HIS A 129 47.72 10.54 10.89
C HIS A 129 46.70 11.55 10.34
N PRO A 130 45.59 11.11 9.73
CA PRO A 130 44.49 11.99 9.34
C PRO A 130 44.07 12.95 10.45
N ASP A 131 43.85 14.22 10.12
CA ASP A 131 43.30 15.20 11.07
C ASP A 131 41.95 14.71 11.62
N TYR A 132 41.81 14.70 12.96
CA TYR A 132 40.65 14.09 13.61
C TYR A 132 39.34 14.81 13.27
N GLN A 133 39.36 16.14 13.06
CA GLN A 133 38.15 16.89 12.70
C GLN A 133 37.72 16.55 11.28
N LEU A 134 38.68 16.43 10.37
CA LEU A 134 38.41 16.05 9.00
C LEU A 134 37.96 14.58 8.88
N LEU A 135 38.56 13.69 9.68
CA LEU A 135 38.13 12.30 9.81
C LEU A 135 36.69 12.22 10.33
N ALA A 136 36.37 12.97 11.40
CA ALA A 136 35.02 13.05 11.95
C ALA A 136 34.00 13.59 10.93
N LYS A 137 34.38 14.58 10.10
CA LYS A 137 33.56 15.07 8.98
C LYS A 137 33.33 13.99 7.92
N GLY A 138 34.35 13.19 7.61
CA GLY A 138 34.23 12.05 6.70
C GLY A 138 33.26 10.99 7.22
N LEU A 139 33.38 10.62 8.50
CA LEU A 139 32.44 9.72 9.17
C LEU A 139 31.00 10.26 9.12
N LEU A 140 30.82 11.55 9.41
CA LEU A 140 29.52 12.21 9.32
C LEU A 140 28.96 12.19 7.89
N ALA A 141 29.79 12.43 6.88
CA ALA A 141 29.37 12.38 5.48
C ALA A 141 28.87 10.98 5.11
N ILE A 142 29.58 9.93 5.53
CA ILE A 142 29.20 8.53 5.31
C ILE A 142 27.86 8.21 6.00
N ILE A 143 27.69 8.61 7.27
CA ILE A 143 26.44 8.35 8.02
C ILE A 143 25.25 9.12 7.43
N LYS A 144 25.46 10.37 6.99
CA LYS A 144 24.41 11.17 6.34
C LYS A 144 23.97 10.56 5.01
N ASP A 145 24.90 10.05 4.22
CA ASP A 145 24.59 9.40 2.95
C ASP A 145 23.79 8.11 3.13
N MET A 146 23.98 7.41 4.25
CA MET A 146 23.14 6.25 4.62
C MET A 146 21.69 6.63 5.02
N ASP A 147 21.33 7.92 5.09
CA ASP A 147 20.02 8.43 5.52
C ASP A 147 19.62 7.95 6.94
N TRP A 148 20.59 7.90 7.85
CA TRP A 148 20.38 7.51 9.24
C TRP A 148 19.88 8.69 10.08
N LYS A 149 18.56 8.71 10.34
CA LYS A 149 17.91 9.72 11.22
C LYS A 149 17.95 9.37 12.72
N SER A 150 18.10 8.09 13.04
CA SER A 150 18.21 7.60 14.42
C SER A 150 19.15 6.41 14.49
N PHE A 151 20.05 6.39 15.48
CA PHE A 151 21.04 5.32 15.71
C PHE A 151 21.60 5.35 17.14
N ALA A 152 22.16 4.23 17.59
CA ALA A 152 22.91 4.12 18.84
C ALA A 152 24.42 4.19 18.58
N ILE A 153 25.16 4.92 19.41
CA ILE A 153 26.63 4.96 19.43
C ILE A 153 27.09 4.09 20.59
N VAL A 154 27.88 3.07 20.29
CA VAL A 154 28.52 2.19 21.27
C VAL A 154 30.01 2.48 21.21
N TYR A 155 30.58 2.97 22.31
CA TYR A 155 31.96 3.43 22.36
C TYR A 155 32.75 2.79 23.51
N GLU A 156 34.04 2.57 23.29
CA GLU A 156 34.96 2.01 24.28
C GLU A 156 35.52 3.09 25.21
N ASP A 157 36.19 4.10 24.63
CA ASP A 157 36.97 5.09 25.37
C ASP A 157 36.43 6.51 25.20
N PRO A 158 36.73 7.45 26.12
CA PRO A 158 36.36 8.85 25.94
C PRO A 158 36.90 9.47 24.64
N ASP A 159 38.07 9.01 24.17
CA ASP A 159 38.68 9.47 22.91
C ASP A 159 37.83 9.15 21.68
N SER A 160 37.03 8.08 21.73
CA SER A 160 36.04 7.76 20.71
C SER A 160 35.03 8.90 20.50
N LEU A 161 34.64 9.60 21.58
CA LEU A 161 33.71 10.72 21.50
C LEU A 161 34.35 11.93 20.80
N ILE A 162 35.67 12.09 20.89
CA ILE A 162 36.42 13.13 20.17
C ILE A 162 36.46 12.79 18.67
N ARG A 163 36.74 11.52 18.31
CA ARG A 163 36.67 11.06 16.91
C ARG A 163 35.28 11.20 16.30
N LEU A 164 34.24 11.05 17.11
CA LEU A 164 32.84 11.19 16.70
C LEU A 164 32.26 12.59 16.94
N GLN A 165 33.08 13.58 17.29
CA GLN A 165 32.58 14.90 17.71
C GLN A 165 31.67 15.57 16.66
N GLU A 166 32.01 15.48 15.38
CA GLU A 166 31.18 16.04 14.30
C GLU A 166 29.88 15.25 14.11
N VAL A 167 29.90 13.94 14.34
CA VAL A 167 28.69 13.09 14.36
C VAL A 167 27.78 13.50 15.51
N LEU A 168 28.33 13.73 16.69
CA LEU A 168 27.58 14.19 17.88
C LEU A 168 26.99 15.60 17.68
N LYS A 169 27.70 16.50 16.98
CA LYS A 169 27.21 17.85 16.64
C LYS A 169 26.06 17.82 15.63
N ALA A 170 25.94 16.77 14.81
CA ALA A 170 24.92 16.68 13.76
C ALA A 170 23.48 16.77 14.30
N SER A 171 23.24 16.27 15.52
CA SER A 171 21.95 16.38 16.21
C SER A 171 21.52 17.83 16.48
N ARG A 172 22.47 18.76 16.59
CA ARG A 172 22.23 20.19 16.91
C ARG A 172 22.20 21.10 15.68
N LEU A 173 22.54 20.57 14.50
CA LEU A 173 22.69 21.34 13.25
C LEU A 173 21.45 21.30 12.35
N GLY A 174 20.40 20.56 12.73
CA GLY A 174 19.13 20.54 11.98
C GLY A 174 18.44 21.90 12.02
N LYS A 175 18.14 22.47 10.85
CA LYS A 175 17.42 23.75 10.74
C LYS A 175 15.92 23.59 11.01
N THR A 176 15.39 22.37 10.89
CA THR A 176 14.00 21.99 11.15
C THR A 176 13.94 20.79 12.11
N ALA A 177 12.81 20.60 12.81
CA ALA A 177 12.64 19.47 13.71
C ALA A 177 12.72 18.09 13.01
N GLU A 178 12.51 18.05 11.69
CA GLU A 178 12.59 16.84 10.85
C GLU A 178 14.02 16.48 10.41
N ASP A 179 14.96 17.43 10.50
CA ASP A 179 16.38 17.25 10.15
C ASP A 179 17.24 16.86 11.37
N ASN A 180 16.65 16.83 12.56
CA ASN A 180 17.37 16.49 13.78
C ASN A 180 17.63 14.97 13.84
N VAL A 181 18.91 14.61 13.97
CA VAL A 181 19.35 13.24 14.20
C VAL A 181 19.21 12.91 15.68
N ILE A 182 18.55 11.80 16.00
CA ILE A 182 18.37 11.31 17.37
C ILE A 182 19.38 10.20 17.63
N PHE A 183 20.22 10.33 18.65
CA PHE A 183 21.15 9.26 19.02
C PHE A 183 21.16 8.97 20.51
N THR A 184 21.45 7.72 20.86
CA THR A 184 21.77 7.28 22.22
C THR A 184 23.24 6.88 22.28
N ALA A 185 23.92 7.13 23.39
CA ALA A 185 25.34 6.82 23.55
C ALA A 185 25.57 5.85 24.71
N TRP A 186 26.30 4.78 24.46
CA TRP A 186 26.48 3.66 25.37
C TRP A 186 27.95 3.31 25.46
N LYS A 187 28.47 3.28 26.69
CA LYS A 187 29.88 2.93 26.93
C LYS A 187 30.02 1.43 27.13
N LEU A 188 31.00 0.81 26.47
CA LEU A 188 31.38 -0.58 26.69
C LEU A 188 32.15 -0.66 28.02
N GLU A 189 31.49 -1.17 29.06
CA GLU A 189 32.10 -1.36 30.38
C GLU A 189 32.11 -2.84 30.77
N GLY A 190 33.23 -3.29 31.33
CA GLY A 190 33.41 -4.66 31.80
C GLY A 190 33.74 -5.67 30.70
N ASP A 191 33.62 -6.95 31.05
CA ASP A 191 33.93 -8.07 30.18
C ASP A 191 32.70 -8.71 29.52
N ASP A 192 31.50 -8.33 29.91
CA ASP A 192 30.22 -8.85 29.39
C ASP A 192 29.38 -7.68 28.88
N TYR A 193 29.21 -7.58 27.56
CA TYR A 193 28.49 -6.48 26.92
C TYR A 193 26.99 -6.77 26.73
N ARG A 194 26.51 -7.97 27.05
CA ARG A 194 25.10 -8.39 26.87
C ARG A 194 24.10 -7.50 27.61
N PRO A 195 24.36 -7.00 28.84
CA PRO A 195 23.43 -6.09 29.51
C PRO A 195 23.19 -4.80 28.74
N ILE A 196 24.23 -4.26 28.10
CA ILE A 196 24.16 -3.05 27.29
C ILE A 196 23.28 -3.33 26.07
N PHE A 197 23.59 -4.40 25.33
CA PHE A 197 22.81 -4.78 24.15
C PHE A 197 21.34 -5.10 24.47
N LYS A 198 21.04 -5.73 25.62
CA LYS A 198 19.65 -5.98 26.07
C LYS A 198 18.85 -4.69 26.27
N GLN A 199 19.49 -3.59 26.70
CA GLN A 199 18.81 -2.31 26.89
C GLN A 199 18.52 -1.59 25.57
N MET A 200 19.27 -1.91 24.52
CA MET A 200 19.16 -1.29 23.19
C MET A 200 18.53 -2.21 22.14
N LEU A 201 17.75 -3.23 22.53
CA LEU A 201 17.05 -4.14 21.61
C LEU A 201 16.12 -3.42 20.62
N SER A 202 15.64 -2.22 20.95
CA SER A 202 14.83 -1.39 20.05
C SER A 202 15.63 -0.74 18.93
N GLU A 203 16.95 -0.62 19.09
CA GLU A 203 17.82 0.08 18.16
C GLU A 203 18.22 -0.82 16.99
N THR A 204 18.12 -0.30 15.76
CA THR A 204 18.44 -1.06 14.53
C THR A 204 19.74 -0.65 13.88
N ARG A 205 20.21 0.55 14.17
CA ARG A 205 21.35 1.19 13.53
C ARG A 205 22.36 1.52 14.60
N ILE A 206 23.53 0.93 14.51
CA ILE A 206 24.53 0.96 15.58
C ILE A 206 25.86 1.40 14.99
N ILE A 207 26.46 2.42 15.58
CA ILE A 207 27.83 2.82 15.33
C ILE A 207 28.66 2.21 16.45
N LEU A 208 29.58 1.32 16.10
CA LEU A 208 30.46 0.64 17.04
C LEU A 208 31.87 1.20 16.89
N ASP A 209 32.32 1.90 17.93
CA ASP A 209 33.63 2.50 18.03
C ASP A 209 34.42 1.82 19.17
N CYS A 210 35.21 0.81 18.80
CA CYS A 210 36.09 0.09 19.70
C CYS A 210 37.34 -0.38 18.95
N SER A 211 38.38 -0.71 19.71
CA SER A 211 39.62 -1.33 19.21
C SER A 211 39.33 -2.61 18.40
N ALA A 212 40.15 -2.87 17.37
CA ALA A 212 39.96 -4.03 16.49
C ALA A 212 39.85 -5.36 17.26
N ASP A 213 40.63 -5.48 18.33
CA ASP A 213 40.66 -6.68 19.19
C ASP A 213 39.35 -6.94 19.94
N LYS A 214 38.55 -5.89 20.23
CA LYS A 214 37.28 -6.00 20.96
C LYS A 214 36.06 -6.12 20.05
N ILE A 215 36.18 -5.82 18.76
CA ILE A 215 35.06 -5.87 17.79
C ILE A 215 34.40 -7.25 17.78
N LEU A 216 35.20 -8.33 17.69
CA LEU A 216 34.67 -9.69 17.60
C LEU A 216 33.93 -10.09 18.88
N LYS A 217 34.44 -9.69 20.05
CA LYS A 217 33.77 -9.89 21.35
C LYS A 217 32.44 -9.14 21.42
N ALA A 218 32.43 -7.86 21.05
CA ALA A 218 31.22 -7.04 21.04
C ALA A 218 30.13 -7.62 20.12
N LEU A 219 30.51 -8.08 18.92
CA LEU A 219 29.58 -8.71 18.00
C LEU A 219 29.11 -10.10 18.48
N ALA A 220 29.96 -10.86 19.17
CA ALA A 220 29.57 -12.14 19.78
C ALA A 220 28.51 -11.94 20.88
N ASP A 221 28.71 -10.97 21.76
CA ASP A 221 27.73 -10.65 22.81
C ASP A 221 26.42 -10.10 22.22
N ALA A 222 26.50 -9.29 21.16
CA ALA A 222 25.32 -8.81 20.43
C ALA A 222 24.55 -9.97 19.76
N LYS A 223 25.25 -11.01 19.30
CA LYS A 223 24.65 -12.21 18.72
C LYS A 223 23.81 -12.99 19.72
N GLU A 224 24.30 -13.15 20.96
CA GLU A 224 23.58 -13.89 22.00
C GLU A 224 22.22 -13.27 22.37
N VAL A 225 22.06 -11.97 22.11
CA VAL A 225 20.82 -11.22 22.38
C VAL A 225 20.03 -10.90 21.11
N ASP A 226 20.31 -11.57 20.00
CA ASP A 226 19.61 -11.46 18.71
C ASP A 226 19.71 -10.07 18.02
N MET A 227 20.81 -9.35 18.30
CA MET A 227 21.12 -8.07 17.64
C MET A 227 21.99 -8.22 16.39
N LEU A 228 22.15 -9.46 15.87
CA LEU A 228 22.75 -9.78 14.57
C LEU A 228 21.74 -10.39 13.57
N GLY A 229 20.57 -9.75 13.47
CA GLY A 229 19.51 -10.08 12.50
C GLY A 229 19.53 -9.28 11.18
N ASP A 230 18.60 -9.59 10.27
CA ASP A 230 18.38 -8.93 8.96
C ASP A 230 18.10 -7.41 9.05
N TYR A 231 17.59 -6.96 10.19
CA TYR A 231 17.15 -5.58 10.43
C TYR A 231 18.21 -4.71 11.09
N HIS A 232 19.29 -5.31 11.58
CA HIS A 232 20.37 -4.59 12.24
C HIS A 232 21.42 -4.16 11.23
N ARG A 233 22.00 -2.98 11.46
CA ARG A 233 23.09 -2.42 10.65
C ARG A 233 24.16 -1.87 11.57
N TYR A 234 25.40 -2.25 11.32
CA TYR A 234 26.56 -1.80 12.08
C TYR A 234 27.48 -0.97 11.19
N VAL A 235 28.00 0.12 11.74
CA VAL A 235 29.11 0.88 11.17
C VAL A 235 30.27 0.77 12.15
N LEU A 236 31.35 0.11 11.72
CA LEU A 236 32.60 0.01 12.46
C LEU A 236 33.48 1.20 12.09
N THR A 237 33.80 2.04 13.06
CA THR A 237 34.56 3.30 12.84
C THR A 237 36.06 3.14 13.03
N SER A 238 36.50 2.05 13.65
CA SER A 238 37.91 1.72 13.77
C SER A 238 38.53 1.54 12.39
N LEU A 239 39.63 2.26 12.13
CA LEU A 239 40.35 2.20 10.85
C LEU A 239 41.04 0.85 10.61
N ASP A 240 41.18 0.05 11.67
CA ASP A 240 41.72 -1.31 11.66
C ASP A 240 40.63 -2.39 11.70
N ALA A 241 39.36 -2.02 11.57
CA ALA A 241 38.25 -2.98 11.56
C ALA A 241 38.35 -4.00 10.41
N HIS A 242 39.14 -3.75 9.36
CA HIS A 242 39.41 -4.70 8.28
C HIS A 242 40.41 -5.81 8.65
N THR A 243 41.17 -5.63 9.73
CA THR A 243 42.15 -6.63 10.21
C THR A 243 41.52 -7.77 11.00
N VAL A 244 40.25 -7.61 11.40
CA VAL A 244 39.52 -8.61 12.18
C VAL A 244 39.16 -9.78 11.28
N ASP A 245 39.77 -10.94 11.55
CA ASP A 245 39.34 -12.18 10.90
C ASP A 245 38.07 -12.70 11.56
N PHE A 246 36.99 -12.70 10.79
CA PHE A 246 35.72 -13.27 11.22
C PHE A 246 35.69 -14.80 11.10
N GLY A 247 36.60 -15.45 10.36
CA GLY A 247 36.65 -16.91 10.24
C GLY A 247 35.28 -17.57 10.00
N ASP A 248 34.94 -18.59 10.80
CA ASP A 248 33.63 -19.25 10.82
C ASP A 248 32.58 -18.53 11.68
N PHE A 249 32.88 -17.33 12.18
CA PHE A 249 31.89 -16.51 12.87
C PHE A 249 30.76 -16.25 11.88
N ASN A 250 29.65 -16.96 12.06
CA ASN A 250 28.42 -16.72 11.32
C ASN A 250 27.89 -15.37 11.78
N ILE A 251 28.48 -14.31 11.23
CA ILE A 251 27.91 -12.99 11.13
C ILE A 251 26.54 -13.29 10.55
N GLY A 252 25.50 -13.01 11.32
CA GLY A 252 24.15 -13.26 10.85
C GLY A 252 23.88 -12.50 9.54
N ARG A 253 22.62 -12.35 9.18
CA ARG A 253 22.28 -11.61 7.94
C ARG A 253 22.38 -10.08 8.08
N THR A 254 23.16 -9.61 9.06
CA THR A 254 23.36 -8.21 9.41
C THR A 254 24.29 -7.53 8.43
N ASN A 255 23.96 -6.30 8.07
CA ASN A 255 24.83 -5.50 7.21
C ASN A 255 25.87 -4.76 8.06
N ILE A 256 27.15 -5.09 7.89
CA ILE A 256 28.26 -4.48 8.63
C ILE A 256 29.13 -3.71 7.64
N THR A 257 29.14 -2.39 7.81
CA THR A 257 30.01 -1.48 7.05
C THR A 257 31.23 -1.16 7.87
N THR A 258 32.40 -1.20 7.26
CA THR A 258 33.66 -0.79 7.89
C THR A 258 34.34 0.28 7.06
N ILE A 259 35.15 1.09 7.73
CA ILE A 259 35.84 2.23 7.14
C ILE A 259 37.32 1.99 7.37
N ARG A 260 38.11 2.01 6.30
CA ARG A 260 39.56 1.77 6.37
C ARG A 260 40.33 2.85 5.64
N LEU A 261 41.55 3.12 6.10
CA LEU A 261 42.44 4.09 5.48
C LEU A 261 43.30 3.47 4.35
N ILE A 262 43.57 2.16 4.43
CA ILE A 262 44.46 1.44 3.52
C ILE A 262 43.65 0.76 2.41
N ASP A 263 44.14 0.81 1.17
CA ASP A 263 43.60 0.00 0.09
C ASP A 263 44.40 -1.27 -0.14
N THR A 264 43.88 -2.41 0.31
CA THR A 264 44.53 -3.73 0.20
C THR A 264 44.71 -4.22 -1.23
N TRP A 265 43.96 -3.64 -2.18
CA TRP A 265 44.08 -3.94 -3.61
C TRP A 265 45.16 -3.12 -4.32
N GLU A 266 45.75 -2.13 -3.66
CA GLU A 266 46.80 -1.29 -4.24
C GLU A 266 48.11 -2.09 -4.38
N PHE A 267 48.81 -1.89 -5.51
CA PHE A 267 50.05 -2.62 -5.81
C PHE A 267 51.14 -2.39 -4.76
N ASP A 268 51.31 -1.15 -4.29
CA ASP A 268 52.32 -0.79 -3.30
C ASP A 268 52.12 -1.56 -1.97
N VAL A 269 50.85 -1.77 -1.56
CA VAL A 269 50.50 -2.53 -0.36
C VAL A 269 50.83 -4.01 -0.55
N GLN A 270 50.41 -4.60 -1.67
CA GLN A 270 50.69 -6.01 -1.97
C GLN A 270 52.18 -6.29 -2.08
N LYS A 271 52.94 -5.40 -2.72
CA LYS A 271 54.39 -5.50 -2.84
C LYS A 271 55.06 -5.43 -1.47
N THR A 272 54.69 -4.45 -0.65
CA THR A 272 55.31 -4.28 0.68
C THR A 272 55.05 -5.48 1.58
N VAL A 273 53.85 -6.05 1.53
CA VAL A 273 53.49 -7.26 2.27
C VAL A 273 54.24 -8.49 1.74
N PHE A 274 54.43 -8.59 0.42
CA PHE A 274 55.26 -9.63 -0.18
C PHE A 274 56.72 -9.53 0.29
N ASP A 275 57.32 -8.34 0.22
CA ASP A 275 58.70 -8.07 0.65
C ASP A 275 58.86 -8.35 2.15
N PHE A 276 57.87 -7.98 2.96
CA PHE A 276 57.82 -8.32 4.39
C PHE A 276 57.83 -9.83 4.62
N ASN A 277 56.97 -10.58 3.92
CA ASN A 277 56.89 -12.02 4.04
C ASN A 277 58.16 -12.74 3.57
N ASP A 278 58.83 -12.24 2.52
CA ASP A 278 60.12 -12.75 2.06
C ASP A 278 61.21 -12.58 3.13
N GLU A 279 61.24 -11.43 3.79
CA GLU A 279 62.17 -11.20 4.90
C GLU A 279 61.85 -12.05 6.14
N VAL A 280 60.57 -12.25 6.46
CA VAL A 280 60.14 -13.17 7.54
C VAL A 280 60.61 -14.60 7.25
N ASN A 281 60.52 -15.04 5.99
CA ASN A 281 61.02 -16.34 5.55
C ASN A 281 62.54 -16.47 5.75
N LYS A 282 63.31 -15.44 5.35
CA LYS A 282 64.77 -15.41 5.54
C LYS A 282 65.17 -15.48 7.01
N LEU A 283 64.38 -14.89 7.90
CA LEU A 283 64.60 -14.90 9.36
C LEU A 283 64.14 -16.18 10.05
N GLY A 284 63.39 -17.06 9.37
CA GLY A 284 62.89 -18.32 9.92
C GLY A 284 61.85 -18.16 11.03
N VAL A 285 61.15 -17.02 11.10
CA VAL A 285 60.11 -16.76 12.11
C VAL A 285 58.84 -17.54 11.76
N ARG A 286 58.50 -18.55 12.57
CA ARG A 286 57.25 -19.31 12.40
C ARG A 286 56.06 -18.44 12.80
N ASN A 287 55.02 -18.41 11.94
CA ASN A 287 53.79 -17.61 12.11
C ASN A 287 53.97 -16.07 12.05
N GLY A 288 55.03 -15.58 11.40
CA GLY A 288 55.21 -14.14 11.16
C GLY A 288 54.61 -13.61 9.85
N HIS A 289 53.89 -14.44 9.11
CA HIS A 289 53.34 -14.05 7.80
C HIS A 289 52.13 -13.13 7.95
N MET A 290 52.11 -12.09 7.13
CA MET A 290 51.04 -11.10 7.09
C MET A 290 50.32 -11.16 5.73
N SER A 291 48.99 -11.07 5.73
CA SER A 291 48.22 -10.83 4.51
C SER A 291 48.02 -9.32 4.28
N PRO A 292 47.75 -8.88 3.04
CA PRO A 292 47.42 -7.47 2.78
C PRO A 292 46.24 -6.95 3.62
N GLU A 293 45.30 -7.82 3.99
CA GLU A 293 44.15 -7.51 4.83
C GLU A 293 44.49 -7.41 6.33
N ALA A 294 45.60 -8.00 6.78
CA ALA A 294 46.01 -7.98 8.18
C ALA A 294 46.89 -6.78 8.56
N ILE A 295 47.31 -5.96 7.58
CA ILE A 295 48.15 -4.80 7.86
C ILE A 295 47.40 -3.73 8.66
N LYS A 296 47.96 -3.33 9.80
CA LYS A 296 47.43 -2.27 10.65
C LYS A 296 47.78 -0.89 10.11
N VAL A 297 46.92 0.09 10.39
CA VAL A 297 47.11 1.50 10.03
C VAL A 297 48.36 2.07 10.68
N GLU A 298 48.63 1.71 11.94
CA GLU A 298 49.84 2.10 12.65
C GLU A 298 51.12 1.67 11.92
N THR A 299 51.18 0.40 11.51
CA THR A 299 52.29 -0.18 10.75
C THR A 299 52.46 0.48 9.39
N ALA A 300 51.35 0.73 8.68
CA ALA A 300 51.38 1.42 7.39
C ALA A 300 51.85 2.88 7.50
N LEU A 301 51.48 3.59 8.57
CA LEU A 301 51.94 4.95 8.83
C LEU A 301 53.45 5.02 9.13
N VAL A 302 54.04 3.99 9.75
CA VAL A 302 55.50 3.90 9.95
C VAL A 302 56.24 3.78 8.62
N HIS A 303 55.75 2.93 7.71
CA HIS A 303 56.30 2.83 6.35
C HIS A 303 56.21 4.18 5.62
N ASP A 304 55.01 4.77 5.63
CA ASP A 304 54.74 6.05 4.98
C ASP A 304 55.60 7.17 5.55
N ALA A 305 55.89 7.16 6.85
CA ALA A 305 56.75 8.15 7.48
C ALA A 305 58.17 8.12 6.92
N VAL A 306 58.77 6.94 6.80
CA VAL A 306 60.13 6.81 6.24
C VAL A 306 60.15 7.22 4.77
N LYS A 307 59.19 6.74 3.97
CA LYS A 307 59.04 7.10 2.55
C LYS A 307 58.82 8.60 2.36
N TYR A 308 58.03 9.21 3.24
CA TYR A 308 57.76 10.65 3.24
C TYR A 308 59.01 11.47 3.59
N ILE A 309 59.78 11.05 4.60
CA ILE A 309 61.06 11.70 4.96
C ILE A 309 62.02 11.64 3.79
N GLY A 310 62.16 10.47 3.14
CA GLY A 310 62.97 10.30 1.93
C GLY A 310 62.53 11.22 0.79
N THR A 311 61.22 11.28 0.50
CA THR A 311 60.69 12.13 -0.57
C THR A 311 60.91 13.62 -0.28
N SER A 312 60.73 14.03 0.97
CA SER A 312 60.98 15.41 1.42
C SER A 312 62.46 15.76 1.35
N PHE A 313 63.34 14.84 1.71
CA PHE A 313 64.78 15.00 1.57
C PHE A 313 65.22 15.14 0.11
N LYS A 314 64.69 14.30 -0.79
CA LYS A 314 64.95 14.41 -2.23
C LYS A 314 64.56 15.79 -2.78
N ALA A 315 63.39 16.31 -2.37
CA ALA A 315 62.93 17.64 -2.76
C ALA A 315 63.79 18.77 -2.18
N TYR A 316 64.25 18.61 -0.93
CA TYR A 316 65.13 19.57 -0.26
C TYR A 316 66.52 19.59 -0.90
N HIS A 317 67.15 18.43 -1.06
CA HIS A 317 68.50 18.27 -1.62
C HIS A 317 68.61 18.85 -3.03
N LYS A 318 67.57 18.69 -3.87
CA LYS A 318 67.50 19.31 -5.21
C LYS A 318 67.64 20.84 -5.18
N LYS A 319 67.16 21.50 -4.12
CA LYS A 319 67.22 22.97 -3.96
C LYS A 319 68.40 23.45 -3.10
N HIS A 320 68.90 22.60 -2.19
CA HIS A 320 69.92 22.95 -1.20
C HIS A 320 70.97 21.82 -1.05
N PRO A 321 71.75 21.50 -2.10
CA PRO A 321 72.73 20.42 -2.03
C PRO A 321 73.86 20.76 -1.04
N GLY A 322 74.26 19.79 -0.20
CA GLY A 322 75.40 19.93 0.73
C GLY A 322 75.11 20.71 2.02
N GLN A 323 73.84 21.04 2.27
CA GLN A 323 73.38 21.81 3.44
C GLN A 323 72.87 20.95 4.60
N MET A 324 72.63 19.65 4.39
CA MET A 324 72.13 18.74 5.43
C MET A 324 73.29 17.97 6.04
N ARG A 325 73.80 18.50 7.16
CA ARG A 325 75.00 17.99 7.84
C ARG A 325 74.69 17.58 9.27
N HIS A 326 75.49 16.65 9.78
CA HIS A 326 75.48 16.24 11.17
C HIS A 326 75.85 17.41 12.08
N GLN A 327 74.87 18.02 12.75
CA GLN A 327 75.09 19.10 13.70
C GLN A 327 74.82 18.60 15.12
N LYS A 328 75.85 18.61 15.97
CA LYS A 328 75.71 18.31 17.39
C LYS A 328 75.05 19.50 18.09
N LEU A 329 73.93 19.24 18.75
CA LEU A 329 73.16 20.19 19.54
C LEU A 329 73.28 19.81 21.03
N SER A 330 72.98 20.73 21.94
CA SER A 330 72.88 20.43 23.37
C SER A 330 71.58 20.98 23.90
N CYS A 331 70.82 20.20 24.67
CA CYS A 331 69.57 20.67 25.28
C CYS A 331 69.76 21.87 26.22
N LYS A 332 70.96 22.05 26.79
CA LYS A 332 71.27 23.18 27.69
C LYS A 332 71.41 24.50 26.92
N ASN A 333 71.89 24.44 25.67
CA ASN A 333 72.12 25.60 24.84
C ASN A 333 70.99 25.70 23.81
N ARG A 334 70.31 26.85 23.72
CA ARG A 334 69.19 27.07 22.77
C ARG A 334 69.64 27.20 21.31
N MET A 335 70.65 26.45 20.89
CA MET A 335 71.14 26.41 19.51
C MET A 335 70.14 25.66 18.65
N LYS A 336 69.70 26.30 17.57
CA LYS A 336 68.71 25.76 16.63
C LYS A 336 69.40 25.01 15.50
N LEU A 337 68.76 23.94 15.01
CA LEU A 337 69.20 23.18 13.85
C LEU A 337 69.09 24.04 12.58
N LYS A 338 70.21 24.29 11.90
CA LYS A 338 70.27 25.29 10.81
C LYS A 338 69.35 24.98 9.64
N PHE A 339 69.29 23.72 9.20
CA PHE A 339 68.42 23.30 8.09
C PHE A 339 66.99 23.01 8.52
N GLY A 340 66.73 22.84 9.82
CA GLY A 340 65.48 22.24 10.29
C GLY A 340 64.23 23.05 9.97
N GLN A 341 64.30 24.38 10.03
CA GLN A 341 63.18 25.25 9.64
C GLN A 341 62.93 25.25 8.12
N THR A 342 63.99 25.27 7.30
CA THR A 342 63.83 25.27 5.84
C THR A 342 63.38 23.89 5.35
N PHE A 343 63.87 22.83 5.96
CA PHE A 343 63.41 21.46 5.73
C PHE A 343 61.95 21.28 6.18
N GLY A 344 61.57 21.80 7.35
CA GLY A 344 60.18 21.81 7.83
C GLY A 344 59.19 22.45 6.86
N ARG A 345 59.57 23.58 6.23
CA ARG A 345 58.76 24.20 5.16
C ARG A 345 58.67 23.31 3.92
N VAL A 346 59.76 22.63 3.54
CA VAL A 346 59.74 21.70 2.41
C VAL A 346 58.81 20.53 2.70
N MET A 347 58.90 19.91 3.88
CA MET A 347 57.99 18.83 4.31
C MET A 347 56.53 19.27 4.08
N LYS A 348 56.10 20.38 4.67
CA LYS A 348 54.71 20.88 4.52
C LYS A 348 54.25 21.13 3.07
N SER A 349 55.18 21.38 2.14
CA SER A 349 54.88 21.60 0.71
C SER A 349 54.88 20.32 -0.14
N VAL A 350 55.52 19.25 0.34
CA VAL A 350 55.69 18.00 -0.41
C VAL A 350 54.45 17.13 -0.27
N GLN A 351 54.01 16.58 -1.40
CA GLN A 351 52.99 15.54 -1.45
C GLN A 351 53.71 14.20 -1.66
N SER A 352 53.29 13.18 -0.91
CA SER A 352 53.80 11.81 -1.05
C SER A 352 52.62 10.86 -1.19
N THR A 353 52.87 9.73 -1.86
CA THR A 353 51.93 8.61 -1.95
C THR A 353 52.58 7.40 -1.28
N GLY A 354 51.93 6.91 -0.24
CA GLY A 354 52.34 5.74 0.52
C GLY A 354 51.24 4.67 0.57
N LEU A 355 51.37 3.72 1.49
CA LEU A 355 50.40 2.66 1.78
C LEU A 355 49.05 3.21 2.23
N THR A 356 49.03 4.36 2.93
CA THR A 356 47.79 5.08 3.29
C THR A 356 47.30 6.02 2.19
N GLY A 357 47.82 5.86 0.96
CA GLY A 357 47.48 6.67 -0.20
C GLY A 357 48.17 8.02 -0.23
N LYS A 358 47.55 8.99 -0.92
CA LYS A 358 48.09 10.34 -1.08
C LYS A 358 47.97 11.12 0.24
N ALA A 359 49.05 11.80 0.64
CA ALA A 359 49.09 12.68 1.80
C ALA A 359 49.42 14.13 1.38
N LYS A 360 48.59 15.08 1.83
CA LYS A 360 48.78 16.54 1.66
C LYS A 360 48.63 17.20 3.02
N PHE A 361 49.46 18.20 3.28
CA PHE A 361 49.54 18.88 4.58
C PHE A 361 49.14 20.34 4.47
N ASP A 362 48.66 20.90 5.57
CA ASP A 362 48.45 22.35 5.71
C ASP A 362 49.71 23.07 6.22
N GLU A 363 49.61 24.39 6.41
CA GLU A 363 50.69 25.21 6.94
C GLU A 363 51.09 24.85 8.39
N PHE A 364 50.21 24.14 9.12
CA PHE A 364 50.43 23.68 10.48
C PHE A 364 51.07 22.29 10.53
N GLY A 365 51.16 21.58 9.40
CA GLY A 365 51.71 20.22 9.32
C GLY A 365 50.67 19.13 9.54
N ARG A 366 49.37 19.43 9.50
CA ARG A 366 48.28 18.44 9.64
C ARG A 366 47.92 17.85 8.28
N ARG A 367 47.63 16.55 8.24
CA ARG A 367 47.19 15.87 7.01
C ARG A 367 45.75 16.25 6.67
N ILE A 368 45.58 17.07 5.63
CA ILE A 368 44.29 17.59 5.15
C ILE A 368 43.73 16.82 3.94
N TYR A 369 44.50 15.88 3.37
CA TYR A 369 44.03 15.01 2.30
C TYR A 369 44.39 13.56 2.59
N PHE A 370 43.38 12.71 2.52
CA PHE A 370 43.43 11.26 2.63
C PHE A 370 42.15 10.69 2.03
N THR A 371 42.15 9.41 1.71
CA THR A 371 40.97 8.72 1.17
C THR A 371 40.52 7.68 2.18
N LEU A 372 39.24 7.70 2.54
CA LEU A 372 38.62 6.65 3.33
C LEU A 372 37.96 5.66 2.39
N HIS A 373 38.28 4.39 2.52
CA HIS A 373 37.65 3.33 1.76
C HIS A 373 36.50 2.73 2.58
N ILE A 374 35.31 2.72 1.99
CA ILE A 374 34.11 2.15 2.58
C ILE A 374 34.02 0.72 2.10
N THR A 375 33.96 -0.23 3.03
CA THR A 375 33.84 -1.65 2.72
C THR A 375 32.65 -2.27 3.46
N GLU A 376 32.03 -3.26 2.84
CA GLU A 376 30.92 -4.02 3.39
C GLU A 376 31.39 -5.45 3.65
N LEU A 377 31.10 -5.98 4.82
CA LEU A 377 31.44 -7.35 5.18
C LEU A 377 30.48 -8.31 4.49
N THR A 378 31.05 -9.24 3.72
CA THR A 378 30.31 -10.31 3.04
C THR A 378 30.77 -11.68 3.53
N LYS A 379 30.07 -12.75 3.15
CA LYS A 379 30.49 -14.13 3.46
C LYS A 379 31.89 -14.48 2.94
N ASN A 380 32.35 -13.78 1.91
CA ASN A 380 33.64 -14.02 1.27
C ASN A 380 34.71 -13.01 1.74
N GLY A 381 34.44 -12.25 2.81
CA GLY A 381 35.30 -11.20 3.34
C GLY A 381 34.84 -9.78 3.01
N TYR A 382 35.74 -8.81 3.17
CA TYR A 382 35.45 -7.39 2.97
C TYR A 382 35.37 -7.04 1.48
N ARG A 383 34.28 -6.38 1.07
CA ARG A 383 34.07 -5.91 -0.30
C ARG A 383 34.04 -4.38 -0.33
N LYS A 384 34.94 -3.75 -1.09
CA LYS A 384 34.94 -2.28 -1.29
C LYS A 384 33.68 -1.81 -2.00
N ILE A 385 32.99 -0.81 -1.45
CA ILE A 385 31.70 -0.29 -1.96
C ILE A 385 31.82 1.14 -2.49
N GLY A 386 32.77 1.89 -1.94
CA GLY A 386 33.05 3.26 -2.34
C GLY A 386 34.26 3.83 -1.62
N SER A 387 34.50 5.11 -1.86
CA SER A 387 35.54 5.88 -1.20
C SER A 387 35.05 7.29 -0.90
N TRP A 388 35.56 7.88 0.17
CA TRP A 388 35.34 9.28 0.51
C TRP A 388 36.66 10.02 0.53
N ASP A 389 36.69 11.23 -0.05
CA ASP A 389 37.79 12.16 0.12
C ASP A 389 37.28 13.58 0.44
N PRO A 390 38.11 14.46 1.06
CA PRO A 390 37.71 15.81 1.44
C PRO A 390 37.34 16.75 0.28
N GLU A 391 37.80 16.49 -0.95
CA GLU A 391 37.63 17.40 -2.10
C GLU A 391 36.42 17.01 -2.96
N ASN A 392 36.18 15.71 -3.18
CA ASN A 392 35.15 15.17 -4.07
C ASN A 392 33.95 14.54 -3.34
N GLY A 393 34.03 14.31 -2.02
CA GLY A 393 32.98 13.65 -1.26
C GLY A 393 32.94 12.14 -1.48
N ILE A 394 31.76 11.53 -1.41
CA ILE A 394 31.58 10.07 -1.55
C ILE A 394 31.48 9.68 -3.03
N LEU A 395 32.31 8.72 -3.44
CA LEU A 395 32.31 8.09 -4.75
C LEU A 395 31.97 6.61 -4.59
N TYR A 396 30.91 6.17 -5.25
CA TYR A 396 30.47 4.77 -5.22
C TYR A 396 31.03 3.97 -6.39
N ASN A 397 31.48 2.75 -6.09
CA ASN A 397 31.94 1.81 -7.13
C ASN A 397 30.78 0.97 -7.70
N ARG A 398 29.62 0.93 -7.03
CA ARG A 398 28.46 0.11 -7.42
C ARG A 398 27.44 0.92 -8.23
N THR A 399 26.85 0.27 -9.22
CA THR A 399 25.64 0.76 -9.88
C THR A 399 24.39 0.43 -9.08
N ARG A 400 23.30 1.20 -9.27
CA ARG A 400 22.00 0.95 -8.62
C ARG A 400 21.43 -0.45 -8.93
N SER A 401 21.71 -0.96 -10.13
CA SER A 401 21.27 -2.28 -10.60
C SER A 401 21.95 -3.41 -9.83
N GLU A 402 23.23 -3.27 -9.52
CA GLU A 402 23.98 -4.27 -8.73
C GLU A 402 23.47 -4.33 -7.29
N MET A 403 23.19 -3.18 -6.67
CA MET A 403 22.58 -3.13 -5.33
C MET A 403 21.22 -3.83 -5.29
N ALA A 404 20.38 -3.63 -6.32
CA ALA A 404 19.11 -4.32 -6.40
C ALA A 404 19.28 -5.84 -6.53
N ARG A 405 20.23 -6.30 -7.36
CA ARG A 405 20.52 -7.73 -7.56
C ARG A 405 20.94 -8.41 -6.26
N ASP A 406 21.79 -7.77 -5.46
CA ASP A 406 22.22 -8.32 -4.16
C ASP A 406 21.00 -8.52 -3.24
N ILE A 407 20.07 -7.55 -3.18
CA ILE A 407 18.82 -7.67 -2.40
C ILE A 407 17.98 -8.86 -2.90
N TYR A 408 17.84 -9.06 -4.21
CA TYR A 408 17.10 -10.22 -4.76
C TYR A 408 17.75 -11.56 -4.39
N GLN A 409 19.08 -11.65 -4.39
CA GLN A 409 19.80 -12.84 -3.93
C GLN A 409 19.58 -13.12 -2.44
N HIS A 410 19.58 -12.07 -1.61
CA HIS A 410 19.25 -12.21 -0.19
C HIS A 410 17.82 -12.70 0.04
N ILE A 411 16.85 -12.17 -0.72
CA ILE A 411 15.45 -12.59 -0.66
C ILE A 411 15.31 -14.07 -1.03
N SER A 412 15.97 -14.51 -2.11
CA SER A 412 15.87 -15.89 -2.61
C SER A 412 16.38 -16.93 -1.60
N ASN A 413 17.41 -16.56 -0.82
CA ASN A 413 18.01 -17.42 0.21
C ASN A 413 17.28 -17.36 1.57
N LYS A 414 16.30 -16.47 1.74
CA LYS A 414 15.55 -16.32 3.00
C LYS A 414 14.26 -17.16 2.97
N THR A 415 13.97 -17.78 4.12
CA THR A 415 12.63 -18.31 4.40
C THR A 415 11.87 -17.29 5.23
N PHE A 416 10.84 -16.68 4.66
CA PHE A 416 10.04 -15.65 5.32
C PHE A 416 8.99 -16.24 6.27
N ILE A 417 8.85 -15.69 7.47
CA ILE A 417 7.73 -16.03 8.36
C ILE A 417 6.56 -15.11 8.04
N VAL A 418 5.50 -15.68 7.46
CA VAL A 418 4.30 -14.96 7.03
C VAL A 418 3.19 -15.21 8.05
N VAL A 419 2.79 -14.16 8.77
CA VAL A 419 1.69 -14.23 9.73
C VAL A 419 0.37 -13.83 9.09
N SER A 420 -0.72 -14.49 9.45
CA SER A 420 -2.06 -14.21 8.96
C SER A 420 -3.14 -14.57 9.97
N ARG A 421 -4.40 -14.34 9.59
CA ARG A 421 -5.61 -14.60 10.37
C ARG A 421 -6.58 -15.42 9.53
N LEU A 422 -7.37 -16.28 10.17
CA LEU A 422 -8.45 -17.02 9.50
C LEU A 422 -9.64 -16.10 9.23
N GLY A 423 -10.11 -16.10 7.97
CA GLY A 423 -11.19 -15.21 7.54
C GLY A 423 -11.57 -15.46 6.07
N PRO A 424 -12.78 -15.97 5.78
CA PRO A 424 -13.26 -16.12 4.41
C PRO A 424 -13.40 -14.77 3.67
N PRO A 425 -13.04 -14.66 2.38
CA PRO A 425 -12.40 -15.64 1.49
C PRO A 425 -10.86 -15.59 1.46
N TYR A 426 -10.24 -14.85 2.38
CA TYR A 426 -8.81 -14.58 2.40
C TYR A 426 -7.99 -15.78 2.83
N LEU A 427 -8.41 -16.47 3.89
CA LEU A 427 -7.72 -17.65 4.39
C LEU A 427 -8.70 -18.63 5.06
N PHE A 428 -8.64 -19.88 4.61
CA PHE A 428 -9.38 -21.03 5.12
C PHE A 428 -8.40 -22.10 5.61
N PRO A 429 -8.73 -22.82 6.69
CA PRO A 429 -8.05 -24.07 7.01
C PRO A 429 -8.51 -25.16 6.03
N LYS A 430 -7.58 -26.02 5.64
CA LYS A 430 -7.85 -27.26 4.89
C LYS A 430 -7.53 -28.44 5.79
N GLU A 431 -8.52 -29.29 6.02
CA GLU A 431 -8.34 -30.49 6.84
C GLU A 431 -7.42 -31.48 6.12
N SER A 432 -6.49 -32.09 6.85
CA SER A 432 -5.60 -33.20 6.42
C SER A 432 -4.27 -32.87 5.72
N LEU A 433 -3.75 -31.63 5.79
CA LEU A 433 -2.42 -31.29 5.25
C LEU A 433 -1.52 -30.63 6.31
N GLU A 434 -0.21 -30.84 6.18
CA GLU A 434 0.82 -30.24 7.05
C GLU A 434 1.57 -29.10 6.35
N GLY A 435 2.25 -28.25 7.13
CA GLY A 435 3.03 -27.13 6.60
C GLY A 435 2.16 -26.00 6.03
N ASN A 436 2.56 -25.43 4.89
CA ASN A 436 1.85 -24.30 4.27
C ASN A 436 0.56 -24.72 3.54
N ASP A 437 0.46 -25.99 3.12
CA ASP A 437 -0.65 -26.49 2.30
C ASP A 437 -1.93 -26.74 3.11
N ARG A 438 -1.83 -26.64 4.44
CA ARG A 438 -2.96 -26.63 5.37
C ARG A 438 -3.86 -25.41 5.23
N PHE A 439 -3.45 -24.41 4.44
CA PHE A 439 -4.21 -23.20 4.20
C PHE A 439 -4.53 -23.04 2.72
N GLN A 440 -5.71 -22.50 2.43
CA GLN A 440 -6.12 -22.09 1.09
C GLN A 440 -6.85 -20.74 1.18
N GLY A 441 -6.88 -19.97 0.10
CA GLY A 441 -7.59 -18.68 0.08
C GLY A 441 -6.83 -17.63 -0.73
N TYR A 442 -7.42 -16.44 -0.84
CA TYR A 442 -6.82 -15.33 -1.58
C TYR A 442 -5.41 -14.96 -1.07
N SER A 443 -5.22 -14.88 0.25
CA SER A 443 -3.93 -14.50 0.85
C SER A 443 -2.85 -15.54 0.60
N LYS A 444 -3.21 -16.83 0.52
CA LYS A 444 -2.30 -17.93 0.19
C LYS A 444 -1.86 -17.87 -1.28
N ASP A 445 -2.81 -17.73 -2.19
CA ASP A 445 -2.52 -17.60 -3.62
C ASP A 445 -1.69 -16.33 -3.92
N LEU A 446 -1.96 -15.24 -3.20
CA LEU A 446 -1.21 -13.99 -3.31
C LEU A 446 0.26 -14.19 -2.91
N ILE A 447 0.54 -14.77 -1.74
CA ILE A 447 1.92 -14.99 -1.31
C ILE A 447 2.63 -16.03 -2.17
N ASP A 448 1.92 -17.02 -2.71
CA ASP A 448 2.48 -18.00 -3.65
C ASP A 448 2.96 -17.32 -4.94
N GLU A 449 2.18 -16.39 -5.50
CA GLU A 449 2.60 -15.64 -6.69
C GLU A 449 3.75 -14.67 -6.41
N ILE A 450 3.76 -14.01 -5.24
CA ILE A 450 4.89 -13.15 -4.83
C ILE A 450 6.16 -13.99 -4.62
N ALA A 451 6.03 -15.15 -3.99
CA ALA A 451 7.14 -16.08 -3.74
C ALA A 451 7.71 -16.65 -5.05
N LYS A 452 6.86 -16.93 -6.06
CA LYS A 452 7.30 -17.34 -7.40
C LYS A 452 8.05 -16.22 -8.13
N GLU A 453 7.56 -14.99 -8.04
CA GLU A 453 8.17 -13.83 -8.70
C GLU A 453 9.56 -13.50 -8.12
N LEU A 454 9.70 -13.62 -6.79
CA LEU A 454 10.93 -13.28 -6.07
C LEU A 454 11.79 -14.50 -5.69
N ASN A 455 11.35 -15.71 -6.05
CA ASN A 455 11.99 -17.00 -5.80
C ASN A 455 12.41 -17.27 -4.34
N PHE A 456 11.56 -16.90 -3.37
CA PHE A 456 11.81 -17.16 -1.94
C PHE A 456 10.93 -18.26 -1.36
N LYS A 457 11.35 -18.82 -0.23
CA LYS A 457 10.56 -19.78 0.57
C LYS A 457 9.86 -19.04 1.71
N TYR A 458 8.74 -19.56 2.18
CA TYR A 458 8.07 -18.98 3.34
C TYR A 458 7.46 -20.05 4.24
N LYS A 459 7.19 -19.68 5.49
CA LYS A 459 6.45 -20.46 6.48
C LYS A 459 5.25 -19.65 6.93
N PHE A 460 4.07 -20.21 6.77
CA PHE A 460 2.82 -19.56 7.12
C PHE A 460 2.44 -19.85 8.58
N VAL A 461 2.15 -18.80 9.35
CA VAL A 461 1.84 -18.87 10.78
C VAL A 461 0.56 -18.08 11.04
N LEU A 462 -0.25 -18.51 12.01
CA LEU A 462 -1.44 -17.76 12.44
C LEU A 462 -1.11 -16.86 13.63
N ALA A 463 -1.71 -15.68 13.67
CA ALA A 463 -1.68 -14.84 14.86
C ALA A 463 -2.27 -15.63 16.07
N PRO A 464 -1.58 -15.69 17.22
CA PRO A 464 -2.03 -16.48 18.38
C PRO A 464 -3.41 -16.05 18.92
N ASP A 465 -3.70 -14.76 18.88
CA ASP A 465 -4.96 -14.16 19.33
C ASP A 465 -6.01 -14.06 18.22
N GLY A 466 -5.63 -14.29 16.96
CA GLY A 466 -6.53 -14.18 15.81
C GLY A 466 -7.06 -12.77 15.56
N GLU A 467 -6.39 -11.72 16.04
CA GLU A 467 -6.82 -10.33 15.92
C GLU A 467 -6.01 -9.55 14.86
N TYR A 468 -6.61 -8.50 14.28
CA TYR A 468 -5.91 -7.67 13.28
C TYR A 468 -4.76 -6.84 13.87
N GLY A 469 -4.92 -6.39 15.12
CA GLY A 469 -4.02 -5.46 15.79
C GLY A 469 -4.66 -4.09 15.98
N SER A 470 -4.96 -3.81 17.25
CA SER A 470 -5.57 -2.60 17.79
C SER A 470 -4.73 -2.10 18.95
N TYR A 471 -4.57 -0.78 19.04
CA TYR A 471 -3.77 -0.16 20.08
C TYR A 471 -4.58 -0.07 21.39
N ASN A 472 -4.09 -0.70 22.45
CA ASN A 472 -4.66 -0.55 23.78
C ASN A 472 -4.04 0.65 24.49
N LYS A 473 -4.87 1.65 24.83
CA LYS A 473 -4.42 2.90 25.47
C LYS A 473 -3.94 2.69 26.91
N ASP A 474 -4.46 1.68 27.61
CA ASP A 474 -4.15 1.43 29.02
C ASP A 474 -2.79 0.73 29.16
N THR A 475 -2.56 -0.30 28.35
CA THR A 475 -1.29 -1.06 28.36
C THR A 475 -0.20 -0.43 27.49
N LYS A 476 -0.56 0.53 26.62
CA LYS A 476 0.31 1.14 25.60
C LYS A 476 0.97 0.11 24.66
N GLN A 477 0.28 -1.00 24.41
CA GLN A 477 0.77 -2.09 23.57
C GLN A 477 -0.21 -2.40 22.44
N TRP A 478 0.34 -2.83 21.31
CA TRP A 478 -0.42 -3.42 20.21
C TRP A 478 -0.66 -4.90 20.46
N ASN A 479 -1.77 -5.42 19.94
CA ASN A 479 -2.04 -6.87 19.86
C ASN A 479 -2.04 -7.34 18.39
N GLY A 480 -2.46 -8.58 18.14
CA GLY A 480 -2.71 -9.10 16.81
C GLY A 480 -1.48 -9.18 15.91
N LEU A 481 -1.76 -9.13 14.60
CA LEU A 481 -0.74 -9.14 13.54
C LEU A 481 0.28 -8.00 13.70
N ILE A 482 -0.16 -6.82 14.13
CA ILE A 482 0.72 -5.65 14.31
C ILE A 482 1.79 -5.92 15.38
N ARG A 483 1.41 -6.58 16.48
CA ARG A 483 2.36 -6.96 17.54
C ARG A 483 3.42 -7.93 17.06
N GLU A 484 3.01 -8.95 16.29
CA GLU A 484 3.93 -9.96 15.74
C GLU A 484 4.99 -9.34 14.82
N LEU A 485 4.62 -8.31 14.06
CA LEU A 485 5.55 -7.53 13.22
C LEU A 485 6.42 -6.58 14.04
N GLN A 486 5.85 -5.92 15.06
CA GLN A 486 6.58 -4.99 15.93
C GLN A 486 7.67 -5.71 16.73
N GLU A 487 7.35 -6.89 17.27
CA GLU A 487 8.27 -7.76 18.02
C GLU A 487 9.14 -8.63 17.09
N ARG A 488 9.02 -8.48 15.76
CA ARG A 488 9.80 -9.22 14.73
C ARG A 488 9.70 -10.75 14.81
N ARG A 489 8.60 -11.26 15.38
CA ARG A 489 8.28 -12.69 15.38
C ARG A 489 7.79 -13.15 14.00
N ALA A 490 7.34 -12.22 13.16
CA ALA A 490 7.02 -12.43 11.75
C ALA A 490 7.69 -11.38 10.85
N ASP A 491 8.03 -11.76 9.62
CA ASP A 491 8.63 -10.87 8.62
C ASP A 491 7.57 -10.11 7.80
N LEU A 492 6.40 -10.72 7.62
CA LEU A 492 5.32 -10.27 6.73
C LEU A 492 3.97 -10.61 7.35
N ALA A 493 3.00 -9.70 7.27
CA ALA A 493 1.61 -10.00 7.58
C ALA A 493 0.74 -9.85 6.33
N ILE A 494 0.03 -10.92 5.95
CA ILE A 494 -0.82 -10.95 4.76
C ILE A 494 -2.21 -11.41 5.16
N CYS A 495 -3.17 -10.49 5.15
CA CYS A 495 -4.59 -10.75 5.28
C CYS A 495 -5.37 -9.55 4.71
N ASP A 496 -6.66 -9.48 4.99
CA ASP A 496 -7.53 -8.32 4.83
C ASP A 496 -7.20 -7.18 5.82
N LEU A 497 -5.91 -6.79 5.90
CA LEU A 497 -5.44 -5.75 6.82
C LEU A 497 -5.60 -4.36 6.21
N THR A 498 -6.57 -3.59 6.71
CA THR A 498 -6.78 -2.19 6.32
C THR A 498 -5.58 -1.33 6.72
N ILE A 499 -5.06 -0.56 5.76
CA ILE A 499 -4.04 0.45 6.00
C ILE A 499 -4.68 1.64 6.74
N THR A 500 -4.27 1.89 7.98
CA THR A 500 -4.72 3.03 8.79
C THR A 500 -3.53 3.89 9.23
N TYR A 501 -3.80 5.15 9.60
CA TYR A 501 -2.77 6.06 10.10
C TYR A 501 -2.04 5.49 11.33
N ASP A 502 -2.79 4.98 12.31
CA ASP A 502 -2.23 4.42 13.55
C ASP A 502 -1.36 3.19 13.31
N ARG A 503 -1.69 2.34 12.32
CA ARG A 503 -0.88 1.16 11.98
C ARG A 503 0.37 1.55 11.20
N ARG A 504 0.25 2.51 10.27
CA ARG A 504 1.36 2.97 9.44
C ARG A 504 2.46 3.69 10.23
N SER A 505 2.16 4.18 11.44
CA SER A 505 3.16 4.78 12.32
C SER A 505 4.07 3.75 13.02
N VAL A 506 3.66 2.47 13.07
CA VAL A 506 4.41 1.40 13.76
C VAL A 506 4.88 0.27 12.85
N VAL A 507 4.24 0.09 11.69
CA VAL A 507 4.63 -0.91 10.67
C VAL A 507 4.63 -0.28 9.29
N ASP A 508 5.42 -0.87 8.39
CA ASP A 508 5.45 -0.46 6.99
C ASP A 508 4.46 -1.27 6.16
N PHE A 509 3.87 -0.62 5.16
CA PHE A 509 2.99 -1.28 4.20
C PHE A 509 3.59 -1.26 2.79
N THR A 510 3.26 -2.28 2.00
CA THR A 510 3.45 -2.28 0.54
C THR A 510 2.49 -1.32 -0.14
N MET A 511 2.66 -1.14 -1.46
CA MET A 511 1.56 -0.69 -2.30
C MET A 511 0.33 -1.59 -2.10
N PRO A 512 -0.88 -1.02 -2.12
CA PRO A 512 -2.09 -1.77 -1.82
C PRO A 512 -2.41 -2.76 -2.93
N PHE A 513 -2.78 -3.98 -2.55
CA PHE A 513 -3.12 -5.04 -3.51
C PHE A 513 -4.62 -5.07 -3.84
N MET A 514 -5.46 -4.42 -3.04
CA MET A 514 -6.91 -4.36 -3.22
C MET A 514 -7.46 -3.05 -2.66
N ARG A 515 -8.25 -2.34 -3.47
CA ARG A 515 -8.97 -1.12 -3.07
C ARG A 515 -10.41 -1.46 -2.68
N LEU A 516 -10.92 -0.81 -1.64
CA LEU A 516 -12.24 -1.04 -1.07
C LEU A 516 -12.74 0.20 -0.31
N GLY A 517 -13.90 0.07 0.31
CA GLY A 517 -14.42 1.06 1.25
C GLY A 517 -15.52 0.47 2.11
N ILE A 518 -15.94 1.19 3.15
CA ILE A 518 -17.13 0.85 3.92
C ILE A 518 -18.33 1.00 3.00
N SER A 519 -19.22 0.03 3.00
CA SER A 519 -20.54 0.12 2.38
C SER A 519 -21.61 -0.51 3.26
N ILE A 520 -22.86 -0.48 2.81
CA ILE A 520 -24.00 -0.96 3.58
C ILE A 520 -24.48 -2.30 3.03
N LEU A 521 -24.49 -3.31 3.88
CA LEU A 521 -25.16 -4.58 3.63
C LEU A 521 -26.61 -4.50 4.11
N PHE A 522 -27.55 -4.83 3.23
CA PHE A 522 -28.98 -4.84 3.53
C PHE A 522 -29.70 -6.00 2.83
N SER A 523 -30.91 -6.34 3.29
CA SER A 523 -31.73 -7.37 2.62
C SER A 523 -32.38 -6.83 1.34
N LYS A 524 -32.37 -7.64 0.27
CA LYS A 524 -33.03 -7.37 -1.01
C LYS A 524 -34.52 -7.10 -0.81
N PRO A 525 -35.13 -6.12 -1.51
CA PRO A 525 -36.58 -5.94 -1.48
C PRO A 525 -37.27 -7.17 -2.10
N ALA A 526 -38.27 -7.71 -1.41
CA ALA A 526 -39.13 -8.75 -1.98
C ALA A 526 -39.99 -8.16 -3.11
N LYS A 527 -40.15 -8.91 -4.20
CA LYS A 527 -41.14 -8.60 -5.25
C LYS A 527 -42.51 -8.54 -4.57
N GLN A 528 -43.20 -7.39 -4.61
CA GLN A 528 -44.57 -7.33 -4.10
C GLN A 528 -45.47 -8.13 -5.04
N PRO A 529 -46.34 -9.01 -4.51
CA PRO A 529 -47.29 -9.70 -5.37
C PRO A 529 -48.26 -8.69 -5.99
N PRO A 530 -48.65 -8.90 -7.26
CA PRO A 530 -49.63 -8.06 -7.93
C PRO A 530 -50.96 -8.06 -7.16
N THR A 531 -51.66 -6.93 -7.16
CA THR A 531 -52.99 -6.80 -6.56
C THR A 531 -54.06 -7.35 -7.51
N LEU A 532 -55.20 -7.81 -6.97
CA LEU A 532 -56.32 -8.34 -7.78
C LEU A 532 -56.88 -7.34 -8.79
N PHE A 533 -56.76 -6.03 -8.54
CA PHE A 533 -57.21 -4.95 -9.42
C PHE A 533 -56.07 -4.32 -10.24
N SER A 534 -54.94 -5.00 -10.38
CA SER A 534 -53.77 -4.52 -11.13
C SER A 534 -54.11 -4.12 -12.58
N PHE A 535 -55.11 -4.75 -13.21
CA PHE A 535 -55.58 -4.37 -14.54
C PHE A 535 -56.19 -2.95 -14.62
N SER A 536 -56.61 -2.35 -13.50
CA SER A 536 -57.16 -0.98 -13.47
C SER A 536 -56.11 0.11 -13.26
N GLU A 537 -54.91 -0.25 -12.80
CA GLU A 537 -53.79 0.66 -12.50
C GLU A 537 -53.15 1.37 -13.72
N PRO A 538 -53.24 0.89 -14.99
CA PRO A 538 -52.68 1.60 -16.15
C PRO A 538 -53.26 2.99 -16.39
N LEU A 539 -54.43 3.29 -15.83
CA LEU A 539 -55.04 4.62 -15.80
C LEU A 539 -55.28 5.03 -14.35
N SER A 540 -55.04 6.30 -14.02
CA SER A 540 -55.34 6.80 -12.69
C SER A 540 -56.85 6.82 -12.44
N PHE A 541 -57.23 6.75 -11.17
CA PHE A 541 -58.63 6.82 -10.75
C PHE A 541 -59.35 8.07 -11.29
N ASP A 542 -58.66 9.21 -11.37
CA ASP A 542 -59.21 10.46 -11.92
C ASP A 542 -59.59 10.32 -13.39
N VAL A 543 -58.78 9.61 -14.19
CA VAL A 543 -59.08 9.36 -15.62
C VAL A 543 -60.29 8.46 -15.77
N TRP A 544 -60.45 7.45 -14.90
CA TRP A 544 -61.64 6.60 -14.89
C TRP A 544 -62.92 7.38 -14.60
N ILE A 545 -62.89 8.32 -13.64
CA ILE A 545 -64.02 9.20 -13.36
C ILE A 545 -64.33 10.10 -14.57
N CYS A 546 -63.32 10.72 -15.16
CA CYS A 546 -63.48 11.55 -16.37
C CYS A 546 -64.06 10.76 -17.55
N MET A 547 -63.69 9.48 -17.69
CA MET A 547 -64.24 8.61 -18.73
C MET A 547 -65.73 8.31 -18.48
N ALA A 548 -66.10 8.00 -17.24
CA ALA A 548 -67.50 7.75 -16.87
C ALA A 548 -68.38 9.00 -17.05
N THR A 549 -67.88 10.19 -16.69
CA THR A 549 -68.61 11.44 -16.89
C THR A 549 -68.73 11.81 -18.36
N ALA A 550 -67.68 11.65 -19.16
CA ALA A 550 -67.72 11.87 -20.61
C ALA A 550 -68.71 10.91 -21.30
N TYR A 551 -68.72 9.63 -20.91
CA TYR A 551 -69.66 8.63 -21.41
C TYR A 551 -71.13 9.04 -21.19
N LEU A 552 -71.48 9.48 -19.98
CA LEU A 552 -72.84 9.95 -19.67
C LEU A 552 -73.17 11.25 -20.43
N ALA A 553 -72.23 12.20 -20.49
CA ALA A 553 -72.44 13.48 -21.18
C ALA A 553 -72.68 13.30 -22.68
N VAL A 554 -71.91 12.44 -23.35
CA VAL A 554 -72.08 12.13 -24.78
C VAL A 554 -73.39 11.36 -25.01
N SER A 555 -73.80 10.49 -24.09
CA SER A 555 -75.08 9.78 -24.17
C SER A 555 -76.27 10.73 -24.10
N LEU A 556 -76.23 11.69 -23.18
CA LEU A 556 -77.25 12.74 -23.09
C LEU A 556 -77.25 13.63 -24.35
N LEU A 557 -76.08 14.03 -24.82
CA LEU A 557 -75.93 14.86 -26.01
C LEU A 557 -76.53 14.19 -27.26
N LEU A 558 -76.21 12.91 -27.49
CA LEU A 558 -76.76 12.14 -28.61
C LEU A 558 -78.28 11.98 -28.48
N TYR A 559 -78.80 11.72 -27.28
CA TYR A 559 -80.24 11.63 -27.04
C TYR A 559 -80.97 12.95 -27.38
N PHE A 560 -80.46 14.09 -26.91
CA PHE A 560 -81.04 15.40 -27.21
C PHE A 560 -80.98 15.73 -28.70
N LEU A 561 -79.84 15.50 -29.36
CA LEU A 561 -79.67 15.75 -30.79
C LEU A 561 -80.57 14.85 -31.64
N ALA A 562 -80.75 13.58 -31.24
CA ALA A 562 -81.63 12.65 -31.91
C ALA A 562 -83.10 13.08 -31.82
N ARG A 563 -83.52 13.71 -30.71
CA ARG A 563 -84.89 14.21 -30.55
C ARG A 563 -85.17 15.46 -31.39
N ILE A 564 -84.19 16.35 -31.50
CA ILE A 564 -84.32 17.64 -32.21
C ILE A 564 -84.22 17.46 -33.73
N THR A 565 -83.40 16.53 -34.21
CA THR A 565 -83.09 16.46 -35.64
C THR A 565 -84.18 15.71 -36.42
N PRO A 566 -84.85 16.33 -37.40
CA PRO A 566 -85.96 15.70 -38.13
C PRO A 566 -85.59 14.42 -38.90
N HIS A 567 -84.35 14.34 -39.38
CA HIS A 567 -83.85 13.20 -40.17
C HIS A 567 -83.68 11.88 -39.39
N GLU A 568 -83.78 11.90 -38.06
CA GLU A 568 -83.73 10.69 -37.22
C GLU A 568 -85.11 10.05 -37.01
N TRP A 569 -86.19 10.74 -37.36
CA TRP A 569 -87.55 10.24 -37.19
C TRP A 569 -87.98 9.40 -38.39
N ARG A 570 -88.37 8.15 -38.15
CA ARG A 570 -88.70 7.15 -39.18
C ARG A 570 -90.18 6.80 -39.15
N ASN A 571 -90.75 6.60 -40.34
CA ASN A 571 -92.05 5.95 -40.48
C ASN A 571 -91.89 4.42 -40.29
N PRO A 572 -92.51 3.80 -39.27
CA PRO A 572 -92.42 2.35 -39.03
C PRO A 572 -93.04 1.52 -40.16
N HIS A 573 -93.95 2.09 -40.97
CA HIS A 573 -94.59 1.42 -42.10
C HIS A 573 -94.31 2.17 -43.42
N PRO A 574 -93.27 1.77 -44.17
CA PRO A 574 -92.84 2.46 -45.41
C PRO A 574 -93.92 2.55 -46.49
N CYS A 575 -94.94 1.70 -46.43
CA CYS A 575 -96.05 1.64 -47.39
C CYS A 575 -97.16 2.67 -47.14
N LYS A 576 -97.17 3.37 -45.99
CA LYS A 576 -98.10 4.47 -45.70
C LYS A 576 -97.44 5.82 -46.00
N LEU A 577 -97.88 6.52 -47.04
CA LEU A 577 -97.31 7.83 -47.45
C LEU A 577 -97.57 8.96 -46.43
N CYS A 578 -98.65 8.87 -45.64
CA CYS A 578 -98.98 9.80 -44.55
C CYS A 578 -99.04 9.05 -43.21
N PRO A 579 -97.92 8.91 -42.48
CA PRO A 579 -97.92 8.27 -41.17
C PRO A 579 -98.56 9.15 -40.10
N THR A 580 -99.33 8.53 -39.20
CA THR A 580 -99.86 9.17 -37.99
C THR A 580 -98.82 9.31 -36.88
N GLU A 581 -97.75 8.50 -36.91
CA GLU A 581 -96.68 8.47 -35.91
C GLU A 581 -95.30 8.23 -36.56
N LEU A 582 -94.27 8.93 -36.08
CA LEU A 582 -92.87 8.68 -36.42
C LEU A 582 -92.15 8.11 -35.21
N GLU A 583 -91.35 7.06 -35.42
CA GLU A 583 -90.55 6.41 -34.39
C GLU A 583 -89.08 6.82 -34.51
N ASN A 584 -88.43 6.98 -33.35
CA ASN A 584 -86.99 7.20 -33.27
C ASN A 584 -86.35 6.05 -32.50
N ASN A 585 -85.42 5.34 -33.14
CA ASN A 585 -84.73 4.19 -32.56
C ASN A 585 -83.67 4.60 -31.51
N LEU A 586 -83.26 5.87 -31.46
CA LEU A 586 -82.30 6.42 -30.49
C LEU A 586 -83.00 6.85 -29.20
N THR A 587 -83.61 5.89 -28.49
CA THR A 587 -84.11 6.10 -27.12
C THR A 587 -82.95 6.25 -26.13
N MET A 588 -83.19 6.82 -24.94
CA MET A 588 -82.13 7.01 -23.93
C MET A 588 -81.37 5.71 -23.61
N GLN A 589 -82.09 4.60 -23.45
CA GLN A 589 -81.50 3.28 -23.19
C GLN A 589 -80.66 2.80 -24.37
N ASN A 590 -81.16 2.99 -25.60
CA ASN A 590 -80.47 2.59 -26.82
C ASN A 590 -79.21 3.45 -27.08
N VAL A 591 -79.21 4.72 -26.68
CA VAL A 591 -78.04 5.61 -26.80
C VAL A 591 -76.97 5.26 -25.76
N ILE A 592 -77.37 4.97 -24.52
CA ILE A 592 -76.47 4.46 -23.47
C ILE A 592 -75.83 3.13 -23.93
N TRP A 593 -76.63 2.24 -24.54
CA TRP A 593 -76.15 0.99 -25.12
C TRP A 593 -75.21 1.21 -26.32
N HIS A 594 -75.55 2.13 -27.23
CA HIS A 594 -74.70 2.52 -28.37
C HIS A 594 -73.32 3.04 -27.91
N ASN A 595 -73.29 3.91 -26.90
CA ASN A 595 -72.04 4.43 -26.36
C ASN A 595 -71.25 3.37 -25.58
N CYS A 596 -71.93 2.38 -24.98
CA CYS A 596 -71.26 1.25 -24.31
C CYS A 596 -70.60 0.31 -25.34
N GLY A 597 -71.32 -0.02 -26.42
CA GLY A 597 -70.81 -0.87 -27.51
C GLY A 597 -69.63 -0.25 -28.26
N SER A 598 -69.61 1.08 -28.39
CA SER A 598 -68.44 1.80 -28.94
C SER A 598 -67.25 1.79 -27.99
N LEU A 599 -67.44 2.00 -26.67
CA LEU A 599 -66.36 1.87 -25.66
C LEU A 599 -65.75 0.46 -25.64
N MET A 600 -66.56 -0.58 -25.86
CA MET A 600 -66.10 -1.97 -25.91
C MET A 600 -65.56 -2.42 -27.28
N GLN A 601 -65.51 -1.53 -28.28
CA GLN A 601 -65.12 -1.83 -29.68
C GLN A 601 -65.96 -2.92 -30.38
N GLN A 602 -67.17 -3.21 -29.89
CA GLN A 602 -68.06 -4.23 -30.49
C GLN A 602 -69.03 -3.64 -31.52
N GLY A 603 -69.16 -2.31 -31.55
CA GLY A 603 -70.14 -1.62 -32.40
C GLY A 603 -71.57 -1.77 -31.87
N SER A 604 -72.54 -1.21 -32.58
CA SER A 604 -73.96 -1.34 -32.24
C SER A 604 -74.79 -1.50 -33.50
N ASP A 605 -75.86 -2.29 -33.41
CA ASP A 605 -76.81 -2.49 -34.51
C ASP A 605 -77.62 -1.21 -34.86
N ILE A 606 -77.64 -0.25 -33.94
CA ILE A 606 -78.34 1.03 -34.09
C ILE A 606 -77.37 2.07 -34.67
N SER A 607 -77.68 2.57 -35.86
CA SER A 607 -76.88 3.57 -36.57
C SER A 607 -77.54 4.96 -36.56
N THR A 608 -76.72 6.00 -36.35
CA THR A 608 -77.14 7.40 -36.48
C THR A 608 -77.24 7.79 -37.96
N ARG A 609 -78.29 8.51 -38.33
CA ARG A 609 -78.57 8.84 -39.74
C ARG A 609 -78.31 10.30 -40.06
N ALA A 610 -78.69 11.20 -39.16
CA ALA A 610 -78.49 12.62 -39.36
C ALA A 610 -77.01 12.99 -39.33
N LEU A 611 -76.66 14.06 -40.05
CA LEU A 611 -75.28 14.53 -40.12
C LEU A 611 -74.76 14.99 -38.74
N SER A 612 -75.61 15.66 -37.95
CA SER A 612 -75.30 16.17 -36.61
C SER A 612 -74.97 15.04 -35.62
N THR A 613 -75.80 14.01 -35.57
CA THR A 613 -75.62 12.83 -34.70
C THR A 613 -74.44 11.97 -35.14
N ARG A 614 -74.19 11.86 -36.45
CA ARG A 614 -72.99 11.19 -36.99
C ARG A 614 -71.69 11.88 -36.62
N LEU A 615 -71.65 13.21 -36.63
CA LEU A 615 -70.45 13.95 -36.22
C LEU A 615 -70.13 13.71 -34.73
N VAL A 616 -71.12 13.77 -33.85
CA VAL A 616 -70.92 13.49 -32.42
C VAL A 616 -70.49 12.04 -32.18
N ALA A 617 -71.14 11.08 -32.85
CA ALA A 617 -70.76 9.67 -32.77
C ALA A 617 -69.33 9.42 -33.30
N SER A 618 -68.95 10.09 -34.39
CA SER A 618 -67.60 9.99 -34.97
C SER A 618 -66.52 10.55 -34.03
N MET A 619 -66.79 11.69 -33.39
CA MET A 619 -65.87 12.27 -32.40
C MET A 619 -65.75 11.40 -31.15
N TRP A 620 -66.85 10.78 -30.72
CA TRP A 620 -66.84 9.80 -29.63
C TRP A 620 -65.99 8.57 -29.99
N TRP A 621 -66.17 8.01 -31.19
CA TRP A 621 -65.35 6.87 -31.65
C TRP A 621 -63.87 7.22 -31.71
N PHE A 622 -63.50 8.41 -32.18
CA PHE A 622 -62.11 8.86 -32.19
C PHE A 622 -61.53 8.98 -30.78
N PHE A 623 -62.28 9.56 -29.84
CA PHE A 623 -61.89 9.65 -28.43
C PHE A 623 -61.66 8.26 -27.80
N VAL A 624 -62.62 7.35 -27.99
CA VAL A 624 -62.53 5.97 -27.49
C VAL A 624 -61.32 5.23 -28.06
N LEU A 625 -61.05 5.39 -29.36
CA LEU A 625 -59.90 4.77 -30.03
C LEU A 625 -58.57 5.21 -29.39
N ILE A 626 -58.40 6.50 -29.13
CA ILE A 626 -57.21 7.03 -28.45
C ILE A 626 -57.10 6.48 -27.04
N MET A 627 -58.20 6.46 -26.28
CA MET A 627 -58.19 6.00 -24.90
C MET A 627 -57.83 4.52 -24.77
N ILE A 628 -58.37 3.65 -25.63
CA ILE A 628 -58.06 2.22 -25.58
C ILE A 628 -56.62 1.94 -26.05
N SER A 629 -56.15 2.67 -27.06
CA SER A 629 -54.75 2.57 -27.51
C SER A 629 -53.78 2.99 -26.40
N SER A 630 -54.11 4.03 -25.63
CA SER A 630 -53.32 4.47 -24.47
C SER A 630 -53.35 3.45 -23.33
N TYR A 631 -54.53 2.89 -23.02
CA TYR A 631 -54.68 1.84 -22.01
C TYR A 631 -53.85 0.60 -22.34
N THR A 632 -53.92 0.11 -23.57
CA THR A 632 -53.16 -1.08 -24.02
C THR A 632 -51.65 -0.84 -24.01
N ALA A 633 -51.19 0.36 -24.39
CA ALA A 633 -49.79 0.75 -24.30
C ALA A 633 -49.28 0.78 -22.85
N ASN A 634 -50.02 1.43 -21.95
CA ASN A 634 -49.64 1.53 -20.53
C ASN A 634 -49.70 0.19 -19.81
N LEU A 635 -50.69 -0.65 -20.12
CA LEU A 635 -50.78 -2.01 -19.55
C LEU A 635 -49.54 -2.84 -19.93
N THR A 636 -49.12 -2.78 -21.20
CA THR A 636 -47.92 -3.49 -21.68
C THR A 636 -46.65 -2.98 -21.00
N ALA A 637 -46.53 -1.66 -20.82
CA ALA A 637 -45.42 -1.05 -20.09
C ALA A 637 -45.43 -1.43 -18.60
N PHE A 638 -46.61 -1.52 -17.99
CA PHE A 638 -46.77 -1.88 -16.59
C PHE A 638 -46.38 -3.34 -16.33
N LEU A 639 -46.82 -4.27 -17.20
CA LEU A 639 -46.49 -5.69 -17.08
C LEU A 639 -44.99 -5.99 -17.27
N THR A 640 -44.28 -5.13 -18.01
CA THR A 640 -42.83 -5.25 -18.20
C THR A 640 -42.02 -4.54 -17.11
N TYR A 641 -42.62 -3.57 -16.40
CA TYR A 641 -41.98 -2.78 -15.36
C TYR A 641 -42.21 -3.36 -13.96
N VAL A 642 -41.33 -4.26 -13.53
CA VAL A 642 -41.31 -4.70 -12.12
C VAL A 642 -40.74 -3.59 -11.24
N ARG A 643 -41.59 -2.96 -10.42
CA ARG A 643 -41.15 -1.99 -9.41
C ARG A 643 -40.31 -2.68 -8.33
N MET A 644 -38.99 -2.51 -8.41
CA MET A 644 -38.09 -2.74 -7.27
C MET A 644 -37.90 -1.43 -6.52
N GLU A 645 -38.85 -1.03 -5.66
CA GLU A 645 -38.65 0.12 -4.80
C GLU A 645 -37.70 -0.23 -3.63
N GLY A 646 -36.43 0.17 -3.77
CA GLY A 646 -35.46 0.16 -2.66
C GLY A 646 -35.82 1.24 -1.65
N THR A 647 -36.08 0.85 -0.40
CA THR A 647 -36.42 1.78 0.70
C THR A 647 -35.27 2.67 1.18
N ILE A 648 -34.02 2.31 0.84
CA ILE A 648 -32.82 3.07 1.20
C ILE A 648 -31.97 3.19 -0.06
N LYS A 649 -31.56 4.40 -0.43
CA LYS A 649 -30.65 4.65 -1.55
C LYS A 649 -29.29 5.13 -1.07
N SER A 650 -29.25 5.86 0.04
CA SER A 650 -28.06 6.51 0.57
C SER A 650 -27.89 6.34 2.08
N VAL A 651 -26.69 6.64 2.57
CA VAL A 651 -26.35 6.66 4.00
C VAL A 651 -27.14 7.73 4.75
N SER A 652 -27.42 8.88 4.11
CA SER A 652 -28.22 9.96 4.70
C SER A 652 -29.66 9.54 4.97
N ASP A 653 -30.24 8.68 4.11
CA ASP A 653 -31.57 8.13 4.32
C ASP A 653 -31.60 7.22 5.56
N LEU A 654 -30.51 6.47 5.77
CA LEU A 654 -30.34 5.61 6.93
C LEU A 654 -30.13 6.41 8.23
N ALA A 655 -29.39 7.52 8.17
CA ALA A 655 -29.14 8.39 9.31
C ALA A 655 -30.39 9.20 9.74
N SER A 656 -31.28 9.52 8.80
CA SER A 656 -32.52 10.24 9.07
C SER A 656 -33.66 9.32 9.53
N SER A 657 -33.66 8.06 9.07
CA SER A 657 -34.66 7.06 9.45
C SER A 657 -34.31 6.38 10.78
N SER A 658 -35.16 6.54 11.80
CA SER A 658 -35.05 5.82 13.07
C SER A 658 -35.59 4.39 13.03
N LYS A 659 -36.25 3.99 11.93
CA LYS A 659 -36.92 2.68 11.80
C LYS A 659 -35.94 1.52 11.64
N ILE A 660 -34.76 1.79 11.08
CA ILE A 660 -33.77 0.79 10.71
C ILE A 660 -32.56 0.98 11.61
N LYS A 661 -32.23 -0.03 12.41
CA LYS A 661 -31.02 -0.01 13.23
C LYS A 661 -29.81 -0.33 12.36
N TYR A 662 -28.64 0.19 12.73
CA TYR A 662 -27.42 -0.09 11.99
C TYR A 662 -26.23 -0.23 12.94
N GLY A 663 -25.23 -1.01 12.53
CA GLY A 663 -24.06 -1.29 13.36
C GLY A 663 -22.83 -1.74 12.56
N VAL A 664 -21.72 -1.92 13.28
CA VAL A 664 -20.39 -2.28 12.77
C VAL A 664 -19.80 -3.42 13.61
N MET A 665 -18.76 -4.08 13.09
CA MET A 665 -17.95 -5.04 13.85
C MET A 665 -17.15 -4.33 14.96
N GLU A 666 -17.15 -4.90 16.16
CA GLU A 666 -16.39 -4.41 17.31
C GLU A 666 -14.88 -4.58 17.10
N GLY A 667 -14.08 -3.59 17.52
CA GLY A 667 -12.61 -3.63 17.37
C GLY A 667 -12.08 -3.47 15.93
N GLY A 668 -12.97 -3.37 14.93
CA GLY A 668 -12.61 -3.22 13.52
C GLY A 668 -12.25 -1.79 13.10
N ALA A 669 -11.61 -1.66 11.92
CA ALA A 669 -11.25 -0.37 11.35
C ALA A 669 -12.48 0.51 11.04
N SER A 670 -13.62 -0.09 10.68
CA SER A 670 -14.89 0.61 10.44
C SER A 670 -15.46 1.25 11.71
N MET A 671 -15.30 0.61 12.86
CA MET A 671 -15.71 1.19 14.16
C MET A 671 -14.88 2.43 14.50
N ASN A 672 -13.55 2.33 14.36
CA ASN A 672 -12.65 3.46 14.59
C ASN A 672 -12.90 4.62 13.61
N PHE A 673 -13.31 4.33 12.37
CA PHE A 673 -13.71 5.35 11.41
C PHE A 673 -14.89 6.19 11.92
N PHE A 674 -16.00 5.56 12.33
CA PHE A 674 -17.16 6.31 12.83
C PHE A 674 -16.87 7.03 14.15
N LYS A 675 -16.07 6.43 15.02
CA LYS A 675 -15.67 7.00 16.32
C LYS A 675 -14.79 8.25 16.19
N ASN A 676 -13.84 8.23 15.24
CA ASN A 676 -12.86 9.31 15.05
C ASN A 676 -13.22 10.26 13.88
N SER A 677 -14.36 10.03 13.20
CA SER A 677 -14.75 10.85 12.06
C SER A 677 -15.01 12.30 12.47
N ASN A 678 -14.62 13.26 11.63
CA ASN A 678 -14.91 14.68 11.84
C ASN A 678 -16.23 15.16 11.22
N ASP A 679 -16.84 14.35 10.34
CA ASP A 679 -18.10 14.68 9.67
C ASP A 679 -19.28 14.67 10.66
N SER A 680 -20.16 15.67 10.56
CA SER A 680 -21.34 15.80 11.43
C SER A 680 -22.33 14.65 11.23
N LEU A 681 -22.47 14.12 10.02
CA LEU A 681 -23.32 12.98 9.71
C LEU A 681 -22.82 11.72 10.43
N TYR A 682 -21.55 11.39 10.27
CA TYR A 682 -20.96 10.19 10.85
C TYR A 682 -20.85 10.24 12.37
N LYS A 683 -20.57 11.43 12.95
CA LYS A 683 -20.65 11.64 14.40
C LYS A 683 -22.05 11.38 14.95
N ARG A 684 -23.09 11.88 14.26
CA ARG A 684 -24.49 11.62 14.65
C ARG A 684 -24.82 10.12 14.60
N MET A 685 -24.37 9.44 13.54
CA MET A 685 -24.53 7.99 13.41
C MET A 685 -23.80 7.22 14.51
N TRP A 686 -22.58 7.62 14.86
CA TRP A 686 -21.82 7.03 15.97
C TRP A 686 -22.58 7.16 17.30
N ASN A 687 -23.05 8.37 17.62
CA ASN A 687 -23.82 8.61 18.85
C ASN A 687 -25.12 7.78 18.88
N GLN A 688 -25.77 7.57 17.74
CA GLN A 688 -26.95 6.70 17.64
C GLN A 688 -26.58 5.22 17.82
N MET A 689 -25.46 4.76 17.26
CA MET A 689 -24.98 3.38 17.45
C MET A 689 -24.63 3.12 18.93
N GLU A 690 -23.94 4.05 19.58
CA GLU A 690 -23.51 3.94 20.97
C GLU A 690 -24.69 4.01 21.96
N SER A 691 -25.72 4.81 21.67
CA SER A 691 -26.92 4.93 22.50
C SER A 691 -27.97 3.83 22.28
N SER A 692 -27.86 3.04 21.21
CA SER A 692 -28.85 2.02 20.85
C SER A 692 -28.83 0.81 21.78
N LYS A 693 -29.98 0.49 22.38
CA LYS A 693 -30.24 -0.75 23.14
C LYS A 693 -31.29 -1.63 22.42
N PRO A 694 -31.09 -2.96 22.27
CA PRO A 694 -29.87 -3.74 22.53
C PRO A 694 -28.72 -3.34 21.59
N THR A 695 -27.50 -3.77 21.92
CA THR A 695 -26.27 -3.41 21.21
C THR A 695 -26.39 -3.69 19.71
N VAL A 696 -25.96 -2.71 18.91
CA VAL A 696 -25.94 -2.82 17.44
C VAL A 696 -24.62 -3.35 16.92
N PHE A 697 -23.57 -3.34 17.73
CA PHE A 697 -22.25 -3.91 17.43
C PHE A 697 -22.31 -5.45 17.44
N VAL A 698 -21.46 -6.06 16.63
CA VAL A 698 -21.30 -7.53 16.50
C VAL A 698 -19.83 -7.89 16.65
N LYS A 699 -19.52 -9.13 17.05
CA LYS A 699 -18.13 -9.56 17.26
C LYS A 699 -17.44 -9.90 15.95
N ASN A 700 -18.15 -10.57 15.05
CA ASN A 700 -17.63 -11.05 13.77
C ASN A 700 -18.52 -10.61 12.59
N ASN A 701 -17.93 -10.52 11.40
CA ASN A 701 -18.68 -10.20 10.18
C ASN A 701 -19.79 -11.21 9.87
N GLU A 702 -19.58 -12.50 10.13
CA GLU A 702 -20.59 -13.54 9.93
C GLU A 702 -21.84 -13.32 10.82
N GLU A 703 -21.64 -12.92 12.07
CA GLU A 703 -22.73 -12.57 12.99
C GLU A 703 -23.52 -11.36 12.47
N GLY A 704 -22.82 -10.36 11.90
CA GLY A 704 -23.44 -9.20 11.25
C GLY A 704 -24.31 -9.57 10.05
N VAL A 705 -23.82 -10.46 9.19
CA VAL A 705 -24.55 -10.97 8.01
C VAL A 705 -25.79 -11.75 8.45
N ASP A 706 -25.66 -12.68 9.39
CA ASP A 706 -26.77 -13.46 9.95
C ASP A 706 -27.83 -12.56 10.58
N ARG A 707 -27.41 -11.49 11.26
CA ARG A 707 -28.32 -10.52 11.88
C ARG A 707 -29.12 -9.75 10.83
N VAL A 708 -28.52 -9.38 9.70
CA VAL A 708 -29.23 -8.73 8.58
C VAL A 708 -30.27 -9.68 7.99
N LEU A 709 -29.91 -10.94 7.73
CA LEU A 709 -30.81 -11.97 7.21
C LEU A 709 -32.01 -12.21 8.14
N ARG A 710 -31.76 -12.38 9.45
CA ARG A 710 -32.82 -12.61 10.45
C ARG A 710 -33.74 -11.40 10.64
N SER A 711 -33.20 -10.18 10.56
CA SER A 711 -33.94 -8.96 10.87
C SER A 711 -34.86 -8.49 9.74
N LYS A 712 -34.83 -9.13 8.56
CA LYS A 712 -35.69 -8.87 7.40
C LYS A 712 -36.03 -7.38 7.21
N ARG A 713 -35.01 -6.57 6.85
CA ARG A 713 -35.07 -5.10 6.59
C ARG A 713 -35.14 -4.17 7.81
N LYS A 714 -35.00 -4.66 9.04
CA LYS A 714 -34.94 -3.80 10.26
C LYS A 714 -33.52 -3.48 10.74
N TYR A 715 -32.51 -4.13 10.17
CA TYR A 715 -31.12 -3.93 10.52
C TYR A 715 -30.26 -3.81 9.26
N ALA A 716 -29.34 -2.85 9.25
CA ALA A 716 -28.33 -2.67 8.21
C ALA A 716 -26.94 -2.83 8.82
N PHE A 717 -26.03 -3.47 8.09
CA PHE A 717 -24.69 -3.75 8.61
C PHE A 717 -23.63 -3.03 7.78
N PHE A 718 -22.78 -2.25 8.44
CA PHE A 718 -21.66 -1.59 7.81
C PHE A 718 -20.47 -2.53 7.77
N MET A 719 -20.03 -2.85 6.55
CA MET A 719 -18.95 -3.78 6.30
C MET A 719 -18.14 -3.30 5.08
N GLU A 720 -16.92 -3.79 4.97
CA GLU A 720 -16.07 -3.52 3.81
C GLU A 720 -16.67 -4.11 2.53
N SER A 721 -16.61 -3.36 1.44
CA SER A 721 -17.28 -3.68 0.17
C SER A 721 -16.86 -5.03 -0.41
N THR A 722 -15.58 -5.40 -0.29
CA THR A 722 -15.08 -6.69 -0.76
C THR A 722 -15.72 -7.84 0.00
N THR A 723 -15.92 -7.69 1.31
CA THR A 723 -16.62 -8.70 2.12
C THR A 723 -18.11 -8.73 1.76
N ILE A 724 -18.72 -7.58 1.43
CA ILE A 724 -20.12 -7.52 0.98
C ILE A 724 -20.29 -8.26 -0.35
N GLU A 725 -19.43 -8.01 -1.34
CA GLU A 725 -19.41 -8.71 -2.63
C GLU A 725 -19.37 -10.23 -2.41
N TYR A 726 -18.49 -10.71 -1.54
CA TYR A 726 -18.38 -12.13 -1.23
C TYR A 726 -19.66 -12.70 -0.57
N GLN A 727 -20.26 -11.98 0.36
CA GLN A 727 -21.47 -12.44 1.06
C GLN A 727 -22.72 -12.38 0.18
N MET A 728 -22.80 -11.45 -0.77
CA MET A 728 -23.88 -11.39 -1.77
C MET A 728 -23.86 -12.59 -2.71
N GLU A 729 -22.67 -13.04 -3.12
CA GLU A 729 -22.50 -14.25 -3.94
C GLU A 729 -22.89 -15.52 -3.17
N LYS A 730 -22.68 -15.54 -1.85
CA LYS A 730 -23.09 -16.65 -0.97
C LYS A 730 -24.57 -16.63 -0.65
N HIS A 731 -25.16 -15.44 -0.46
CA HIS A 731 -26.54 -15.23 -0.03
C HIS A 731 -27.28 -14.27 -0.96
N CYS A 732 -28.07 -14.81 -1.90
CA CYS A 732 -28.78 -14.03 -2.92
C CYS A 732 -29.90 -13.10 -2.37
N GLU A 733 -30.22 -13.23 -1.07
CA GLU A 733 -31.17 -12.36 -0.35
C GLU A 733 -30.56 -11.02 0.07
N LEU A 734 -29.25 -10.82 -0.10
CA LEU A 734 -28.53 -9.63 0.31
C LEU A 734 -28.27 -8.70 -0.87
N THR A 735 -28.18 -7.40 -0.58
CA THR A 735 -27.83 -6.35 -1.54
C THR A 735 -26.93 -5.31 -0.88
N GLN A 736 -25.97 -4.81 -1.64
CA GLN A 736 -25.23 -3.61 -1.29
C GLN A 736 -26.10 -2.37 -1.56
N VAL A 737 -26.13 -1.44 -0.60
CA VAL A 737 -26.87 -0.18 -0.71
C VAL A 737 -25.91 1.01 -0.66
N GLY A 738 -26.06 1.92 -1.62
CA GLY A 738 -25.21 3.11 -1.73
C GLY A 738 -23.82 2.81 -2.29
N GLY A 739 -22.99 3.86 -2.33
CA GLY A 739 -21.59 3.77 -2.74
C GLY A 739 -20.65 3.39 -1.60
N LEU A 740 -19.36 3.60 -1.83
CA LEU A 740 -18.33 3.53 -0.80
C LEU A 740 -18.35 4.82 0.03
N LEU A 741 -18.38 4.70 1.36
CA LEU A 741 -18.36 5.85 2.27
C LEU A 741 -16.97 6.46 2.42
N ASP A 742 -15.94 5.64 2.20
CA ASP A 742 -14.53 6.01 2.23
C ASP A 742 -13.75 5.27 1.14
N SER A 743 -12.49 5.66 0.94
CA SER A 743 -11.54 4.94 0.10
C SER A 743 -10.46 4.34 1.00
N LYS A 744 -10.48 3.03 1.15
CA LYS A 744 -9.56 2.23 1.95
C LYS A 744 -8.85 1.23 1.09
N ASP A 745 -7.73 0.75 1.62
CA ASP A 745 -6.89 -0.19 0.91
C ASP A 745 -6.42 -1.30 1.83
N TYR A 746 -6.28 -2.51 1.27
CA TYR A 746 -5.52 -3.58 1.88
C TYR A 746 -4.08 -3.59 1.37
N GLY A 747 -3.15 -3.72 2.29
CA GLY A 747 -1.73 -3.82 2.02
C GLY A 747 -1.09 -4.95 2.81
N ILE A 748 0.07 -5.40 2.34
CA ILE A 748 0.90 -6.34 3.09
C ILE A 748 1.71 -5.51 4.09
N ALA A 749 1.62 -5.86 5.37
CA ALA A 749 2.38 -5.19 6.42
C ALA A 749 3.71 -5.89 6.68
N MET A 750 4.72 -5.12 7.06
CA MET A 750 6.08 -5.56 7.38
C MET A 750 6.58 -4.80 8.62
N PRO A 751 7.60 -5.33 9.32
CA PRO A 751 8.29 -4.56 10.36
C PRO A 751 8.77 -3.21 9.81
N PHE A 752 8.74 -2.19 10.65
CA PHE A 752 9.16 -0.84 10.29
C PHE A 752 10.59 -0.82 9.73
N ASN A 753 10.82 -0.08 8.63
CA ASN A 753 12.07 -0.01 7.88
C ASN A 753 12.55 -1.35 7.28
N SER A 754 11.62 -2.25 6.92
CA SER A 754 11.96 -3.53 6.30
C SER A 754 12.71 -3.35 4.97
N PRO A 755 13.88 -3.99 4.78
CA PRO A 755 14.66 -3.89 3.54
C PRO A 755 13.94 -4.55 2.35
N TYR A 756 12.99 -5.45 2.61
CA TYR A 756 12.26 -6.20 1.58
C TYR A 756 11.04 -5.47 1.03
N ARG A 757 10.64 -4.35 1.66
CA ARG A 757 9.43 -3.60 1.30
C ARG A 757 9.41 -3.20 -0.16
N ILE A 758 10.52 -2.69 -0.68
CA ILE A 758 10.61 -2.21 -2.07
C ILE A 758 10.47 -3.37 -3.05
N ALA A 759 11.18 -4.48 -2.84
CA ALA A 759 11.14 -5.65 -3.71
C ALA A 759 9.74 -6.30 -3.71
N ILE A 760 9.15 -6.52 -2.53
CA ILE A 760 7.82 -7.13 -2.40
C ILE A 760 6.74 -6.19 -2.94
N SER A 761 6.84 -4.88 -2.67
CA SER A 761 5.91 -3.91 -3.25
C SER A 761 6.03 -3.84 -4.78
N GLY A 762 7.23 -3.99 -5.34
CA GLY A 762 7.44 -4.11 -6.79
C GLY A 762 6.81 -5.37 -7.37
N ALA A 763 6.91 -6.51 -6.67
CA ALA A 763 6.23 -7.74 -7.06
C ALA A 763 4.70 -7.58 -7.05
N VAL A 764 4.12 -6.95 -6.02
CA VAL A 764 2.68 -6.67 -5.96
C VAL A 764 2.23 -5.80 -7.13
N LEU A 765 2.98 -4.75 -7.47
CA LEU A 765 2.70 -3.90 -8.63
C LEU A 765 2.74 -4.70 -9.94
N LYS A 766 3.73 -5.56 -10.13
CA LYS A 766 3.82 -6.43 -11.31
C LYS A 766 2.64 -7.42 -11.40
N LEU A 767 2.18 -7.95 -10.27
CA LEU A 767 0.97 -8.79 -10.21
C LEU A 767 -0.30 -8.01 -10.57
N GLN A 768 -0.33 -6.71 -10.23
CA GLN A 768 -1.43 -5.81 -10.59
C GLN A 768 -1.41 -5.47 -12.09
N GLU A 769 -0.26 -5.08 -12.63
CA GLU A 769 -0.06 -4.75 -14.06
C GLU A 769 -0.32 -5.95 -14.99
N SER A 770 0.09 -7.15 -14.57
CA SER A 770 -0.17 -8.39 -15.31
C SER A 770 -1.62 -8.90 -15.20
N GLY A 771 -2.47 -8.24 -14.40
CA GLY A 771 -3.86 -8.65 -14.16
C GLY A 771 -4.02 -9.93 -13.35
N LYS A 772 -2.95 -10.48 -12.76
CA LYS A 772 -3.00 -11.70 -11.93
C LYS A 772 -3.83 -11.49 -10.67
N LEU A 773 -3.73 -10.32 -10.01
CA LEU A 773 -4.54 -10.00 -8.82
C LEU A 773 -6.04 -10.07 -9.13
N ALA A 774 -6.48 -9.59 -10.29
CA ALA A 774 -7.87 -9.66 -10.72
C ALA A 774 -8.32 -11.12 -10.94
N LYS A 775 -7.49 -11.96 -11.54
CA LYS A 775 -7.77 -13.40 -11.72
C LYS A 775 -7.91 -14.13 -10.39
N ILE A 776 -7.03 -13.86 -9.43
CA ILE A 776 -7.11 -14.45 -8.09
C ILE A 776 -8.37 -13.95 -7.37
N LYS A 777 -8.70 -12.65 -7.47
CA LYS A 777 -9.95 -12.12 -6.90
C LYS A 777 -11.17 -12.84 -7.49
N GLU A 778 -11.23 -12.96 -8.81
CA GLU A 778 -12.34 -13.63 -9.49
C GLU A 778 -12.52 -15.08 -9.03
N LYS A 779 -11.43 -15.84 -8.92
CA LYS A 779 -11.42 -17.23 -8.43
C LYS A 779 -12.06 -17.39 -7.05
N TRP A 780 -11.80 -16.45 -6.13
CA TRP A 780 -12.24 -16.56 -4.73
C TRP A 780 -13.56 -15.84 -4.42
N TRP A 781 -13.98 -14.86 -5.24
CA TRP A 781 -15.23 -14.14 -5.05
C TRP A 781 -16.40 -14.73 -5.86
N LYS A 782 -16.16 -15.18 -7.11
CA LYS A 782 -17.21 -15.78 -7.96
C LYS A 782 -17.40 -17.27 -7.65
N VAL A 783 -17.77 -17.56 -6.40
CA VAL A 783 -18.06 -18.93 -5.91
C VAL A 783 -19.58 -19.18 -5.86
N GLY A 784 -20.40 -18.13 -6.08
CA GLY A 784 -21.83 -18.11 -5.87
C GLY A 784 -22.68 -18.86 -6.90
N LYS A 785 -23.72 -19.55 -6.39
CA LYS A 785 -24.80 -20.20 -7.14
C LYS A 785 -25.94 -19.25 -7.51
N CYS A 786 -25.83 -17.96 -7.17
CA CYS A 786 -26.82 -16.96 -7.52
C CYS A 786 -26.78 -16.79 -9.04
N ARG A 787 -27.61 -17.57 -9.76
CA ARG A 787 -27.87 -17.31 -11.18
C ARG A 787 -28.42 -15.89 -11.25
N ASP A 788 -27.79 -15.08 -12.09
CA ASP A 788 -28.36 -13.81 -12.52
C ASP A 788 -29.71 -14.09 -13.19
N ASP A 789 -30.79 -14.15 -12.41
CA ASP A 789 -32.16 -13.89 -12.86
C ASP A 789 -32.33 -12.38 -13.20
N ILE A 790 -31.23 -11.73 -13.62
CA ILE A 790 -31.16 -10.39 -14.21
C ILE A 790 -31.26 -10.51 -15.74
N GLY A 791 -31.08 -11.71 -16.30
CA GLY A 791 -31.56 -12.00 -17.64
C GLY A 791 -33.08 -12.07 -17.61
N HIS A 792 -33.75 -11.07 -18.19
CA HIS A 792 -35.19 -11.02 -18.47
C HIS A 792 -35.67 -12.34 -19.11
N LYS A 793 -35.96 -13.35 -18.30
CA LYS A 793 -37.03 -14.28 -18.66
C LYS A 793 -38.28 -13.43 -18.59
N SER A 794 -38.94 -13.30 -19.71
CA SER A 794 -40.33 -12.84 -19.77
C SER A 794 -41.12 -13.71 -18.80
N ASP A 795 -41.33 -13.21 -17.58
CA ASP A 795 -42.18 -13.86 -16.59
C ASP A 795 -43.54 -14.07 -17.30
N GLU A 796 -43.95 -15.32 -17.44
CA GLU A 796 -45.23 -15.66 -18.06
C GLU A 796 -46.35 -14.96 -17.29
N LEU A 797 -47.40 -14.52 -17.99
CA LEU A 797 -48.50 -13.79 -17.36
C LEU A 797 -49.27 -14.73 -16.41
N GLY A 798 -48.91 -14.68 -15.13
CA GLY A 798 -49.49 -15.56 -14.10
C GLY A 798 -50.97 -15.27 -13.83
N MET A 799 -51.68 -16.28 -13.33
CA MET A 799 -53.09 -16.17 -12.92
C MET A 799 -53.33 -15.03 -11.91
N ASP A 800 -52.33 -14.70 -11.09
CA ASP A 800 -52.41 -13.62 -10.10
C ASP A 800 -52.60 -12.23 -10.74
N ASN A 801 -52.11 -12.03 -11.97
CA ASN A 801 -52.28 -10.77 -12.72
C ASN A 801 -53.65 -10.68 -13.40
N VAL A 802 -54.26 -11.82 -13.77
CA VAL A 802 -55.48 -11.89 -14.60
C VAL A 802 -56.72 -12.26 -13.77
N GLY A 803 -56.53 -12.75 -12.54
CA GLY A 803 -57.59 -13.28 -11.67
C GLY A 803 -58.74 -12.31 -11.41
N GLY A 804 -58.45 -11.01 -11.30
CA GLY A 804 -59.48 -9.98 -11.12
C GLY A 804 -60.48 -9.88 -12.28
N ILE A 805 -60.04 -10.15 -13.51
CA ILE A 805 -60.90 -10.11 -14.71
C ILE A 805 -61.94 -11.23 -14.66
N PHE A 806 -61.53 -12.43 -14.24
CA PHE A 806 -62.45 -13.56 -14.05
C PHE A 806 -63.48 -13.32 -12.95
N LEU A 807 -63.07 -12.64 -11.87
CA LEU A 807 -63.98 -12.27 -10.79
C LEU A 807 -65.06 -11.29 -11.29
N VAL A 808 -64.68 -10.25 -12.05
CA VAL A 808 -65.63 -9.29 -12.63
C VAL A 808 -66.62 -9.98 -13.58
N LEU A 809 -66.14 -10.92 -14.40
CA LEU A 809 -67.00 -11.70 -15.29
C LEU A 809 -68.05 -12.51 -14.51
N LEU A 810 -67.63 -13.23 -13.46
CA LEU A 810 -68.54 -14.03 -12.63
C LEU A 810 -69.60 -13.17 -11.94
N VAL A 811 -69.20 -12.03 -11.37
CA VAL A 811 -70.12 -11.09 -10.73
C VAL A 811 -71.09 -10.50 -11.76
N GLY A 812 -70.61 -10.13 -12.95
CA GLY A 812 -71.44 -9.61 -14.03
C GLY A 812 -72.52 -10.60 -14.50
N CYS A 813 -72.14 -11.86 -14.71
CA CYS A 813 -73.09 -12.93 -15.07
C CYS A 813 -74.10 -13.19 -13.95
N ALA A 814 -73.67 -13.19 -12.69
CA ALA A 814 -74.56 -13.37 -11.55
C ALA A 814 -75.58 -12.23 -11.44
N CYS A 815 -75.15 -10.97 -11.61
CA CYS A 815 -76.05 -9.81 -11.63
C CYS A 815 -77.06 -9.89 -12.79
N ALA A 816 -76.63 -10.28 -13.99
CA ALA A 816 -77.51 -10.46 -15.13
C ALA A 816 -78.56 -11.56 -14.87
N PHE A 817 -78.14 -12.69 -14.27
CA PHE A 817 -79.04 -13.77 -13.90
C PHE A 817 -80.09 -13.33 -12.87
N VAL A 818 -79.69 -12.56 -11.85
CA VAL A 818 -80.61 -11.98 -10.87
C VAL A 818 -81.58 -11.00 -11.53
N GLN A 819 -81.12 -10.16 -12.45
CA GLN A 819 -81.97 -9.22 -13.19
C GLN A 819 -83.03 -9.97 -14.02
N VAL A 820 -82.66 -11.05 -14.71
CA VAL A 820 -83.61 -11.90 -15.46
C VAL A 820 -84.65 -12.53 -14.52
N ILE A 821 -84.25 -13.00 -13.34
CA ILE A 821 -85.20 -13.54 -12.35
C ILE A 821 -86.20 -12.45 -11.93
N ILE A 822 -85.72 -11.23 -11.66
CA ILE A 822 -86.56 -10.11 -11.27
C ILE A 822 -87.54 -9.74 -12.39
N GLU A 823 -87.07 -9.62 -13.63
CA GLU A 823 -87.91 -9.34 -14.81
C GLU A 823 -88.94 -10.43 -15.05
N PHE A 824 -88.54 -11.69 -14.91
CA PHE A 824 -89.44 -12.83 -15.06
C PHE A 824 -90.55 -12.81 -14.01
N LEU A 825 -90.21 -12.58 -12.74
CA LEU A 825 -91.18 -12.43 -11.65
C LEU A 825 -92.11 -11.22 -11.85
N TRP A 826 -91.57 -10.10 -12.34
CA TRP A 826 -92.38 -8.91 -12.66
C TRP A 826 -93.33 -9.17 -13.83
N ASN A 827 -92.87 -9.87 -14.86
CA ASN A 827 -93.68 -10.25 -16.01
C ASN A 827 -94.81 -11.19 -15.60
N ILE A 828 -94.54 -12.19 -14.76
CA ILE A 828 -95.58 -13.08 -14.20
C ILE A 828 -96.64 -12.29 -13.46
N ARG A 829 -96.24 -11.31 -12.63
CA ARG A 829 -97.21 -10.43 -11.94
C ARG A 829 -98.03 -9.61 -12.94
N LYS A 830 -97.40 -9.07 -13.98
CA LYS A 830 -98.07 -8.26 -15.01
C LYS A 830 -99.05 -9.10 -15.84
N VAL A 831 -98.68 -10.32 -16.21
CA VAL A 831 -99.52 -11.29 -16.93
C VAL A 831 -100.67 -11.77 -16.05
N ALA A 832 -100.42 -12.11 -14.78
CA ALA A 832 -101.48 -12.49 -13.84
C ALA A 832 -102.53 -11.38 -13.65
N VAL A 833 -102.10 -10.11 -13.59
CA VAL A 833 -103.02 -8.96 -13.50
C VAL A 833 -103.77 -8.69 -14.81
N ARG A 834 -103.10 -8.82 -15.98
CA ARG A 834 -103.70 -8.54 -17.29
C ARG A 834 -104.66 -9.64 -17.74
N GLU A 835 -104.32 -10.90 -17.49
CA GLU A 835 -105.10 -12.08 -17.90
C GLU A 835 -106.03 -12.61 -16.80
N LYS A 836 -106.07 -11.95 -15.61
CA LYS A 836 -106.87 -12.33 -14.43
C LYS A 836 -106.67 -13.78 -13.97
N LEU A 837 -105.42 -14.26 -13.98
CA LEU A 837 -105.04 -15.62 -13.57
C LEU A 837 -104.43 -15.63 -12.16
N SER A 838 -104.44 -16.79 -11.50
CA SER A 838 -103.69 -16.97 -10.24
C SER A 838 -102.18 -16.91 -10.50
N LEU A 839 -101.41 -16.36 -9.56
CA LEU A 839 -99.95 -16.21 -9.70
C LEU A 839 -99.23 -17.53 -9.99
N HIS A 840 -99.73 -18.65 -9.44
CA HIS A 840 -99.15 -19.97 -9.62
C HIS A 840 -99.37 -20.53 -11.03
N GLU A 841 -100.55 -20.28 -11.63
CA GLU A 841 -100.85 -20.70 -13.00
C GLU A 841 -100.04 -19.89 -14.02
N ALA A 842 -99.96 -18.57 -13.83
CA ALA A 842 -99.13 -17.70 -14.69
C ALA A 842 -97.64 -18.08 -14.64
N PHE A 843 -97.12 -18.43 -13.47
CA PHE A 843 -95.75 -18.93 -13.30
C PHE A 843 -95.51 -20.24 -14.07
N TYR A 844 -96.41 -21.22 -13.94
CA TYR A 844 -96.27 -22.51 -14.61
C TYR A 844 -96.27 -22.37 -16.14
N PHE A 845 -97.15 -21.52 -16.69
CA PHE A 845 -97.21 -21.30 -18.13
C PHE A 845 -95.99 -20.58 -18.68
N GLU A 846 -95.49 -19.54 -17.99
CA GLU A 846 -94.31 -18.78 -18.42
C GLU A 846 -93.03 -19.61 -18.31
N ILE A 847 -92.87 -20.44 -17.28
CA ILE A 847 -91.72 -21.36 -17.16
C ILE A 847 -91.79 -22.44 -18.25
N LYS A 848 -92.97 -23.00 -18.50
CA LYS A 848 -93.15 -23.99 -19.55
C LYS A 848 -92.80 -23.43 -20.94
N PHE A 849 -93.09 -22.15 -21.18
CA PHE A 849 -92.68 -21.46 -22.40
C PHE A 849 -91.16 -21.20 -22.42
N ALA A 850 -90.58 -20.69 -21.33
CA ALA A 850 -89.14 -20.42 -21.23
C ALA A 850 -88.27 -21.68 -21.39
N LEU A 851 -88.76 -22.85 -20.95
CA LEU A 851 -88.09 -24.14 -21.12
C LEU A 851 -88.29 -24.77 -22.51
N ASN A 852 -89.15 -24.21 -23.36
CA ASN A 852 -89.41 -24.73 -24.71
C ASN A 852 -88.47 -24.08 -25.73
N CYS A 853 -87.27 -24.65 -25.89
CA CYS A 853 -86.21 -24.11 -26.76
C CYS A 853 -86.57 -24.01 -28.26
N GLY A 854 -87.67 -24.62 -28.72
CA GLY A 854 -88.09 -24.63 -30.13
C GLY A 854 -89.18 -23.61 -30.50
N ALA A 855 -89.75 -22.87 -29.53
CA ALA A 855 -90.83 -21.93 -29.79
C ALA A 855 -90.30 -20.51 -30.05
N VAL A 856 -90.44 -20.01 -31.28
CA VAL A 856 -89.94 -18.68 -31.70
C VAL A 856 -90.98 -17.57 -31.49
N SER A 857 -92.26 -17.92 -31.37
CA SER A 857 -93.35 -16.95 -31.19
C SER A 857 -94.20 -17.26 -29.95
N LYS A 858 -94.47 -16.22 -29.17
CA LYS A 858 -95.34 -16.30 -27.98
C LYS A 858 -96.79 -15.97 -28.38
N PRO A 859 -97.75 -16.89 -28.21
CA PRO A 859 -99.15 -16.60 -28.52
C PRO A 859 -99.74 -15.63 -27.49
N VAL A 860 -100.32 -14.52 -27.96
CA VAL A 860 -101.06 -13.57 -27.12
C VAL A 860 -102.48 -14.10 -26.92
N ARG A 861 -102.96 -14.21 -25.67
CA ARG A 861 -104.36 -14.57 -25.39
C ARG A 861 -105.14 -13.31 -24.99
N PHE A 862 -106.19 -13.03 -25.74
CA PHE A 862 -107.15 -11.91 -25.69
C PHE A 862 -106.81 -10.62 -26.46
N THR A 863 -107.41 -10.51 -27.64
CA THR A 863 -108.00 -9.28 -28.20
C THR A 863 -109.20 -9.70 -29.04
N GLU A 864 -110.41 -9.55 -28.50
CA GLU A 864 -111.65 -9.48 -29.29
C GLU A 864 -112.53 -8.40 -28.67
N GLU A 865 -112.67 -7.28 -29.36
CA GLU A 865 -113.98 -6.65 -29.61
C GLU A 865 -113.83 -5.66 -30.79
N GLU A 866 -114.71 -5.85 -31.79
CA GLU A 866 -114.94 -5.08 -33.02
C GLU A 866 -114.35 -5.64 -34.33
N ASP A 867 -115.04 -6.62 -34.91
CA ASP A 867 -115.60 -6.49 -36.27
C ASP A 867 -116.65 -7.59 -36.55
N ARG A 868 -117.93 -7.22 -36.45
CA ARG A 868 -119.04 -7.91 -37.12
C ARG A 868 -119.48 -7.01 -38.27
N PHE A 869 -119.22 -7.39 -39.52
CA PHE A 869 -120.23 -7.49 -40.57
C PHE A 869 -119.64 -8.00 -41.91
N SER A 870 -120.44 -8.83 -42.58
CA SER A 870 -120.41 -9.24 -44.00
C SER A 870 -119.34 -10.22 -44.52
N VAL A 871 -119.74 -11.49 -44.47
CA VAL A 871 -119.64 -12.55 -45.48
C VAL A 871 -119.50 -12.07 -46.94
N GLY A 872 -118.65 -12.74 -47.73
CA GLY A 872 -118.79 -12.78 -49.20
C GLY A 872 -117.54 -13.17 -49.99
N ASP A 873 -117.47 -14.44 -50.37
CA ASP A 873 -116.87 -15.01 -51.59
C ASP A 873 -115.33 -15.11 -51.83
N GLU A 874 -114.88 -16.36 -51.68
CA GLU A 874 -114.44 -17.24 -52.77
C GLU A 874 -113.22 -16.92 -53.67
N ARG A 875 -112.21 -17.78 -53.46
CA ARG A 875 -111.57 -18.70 -54.43
C ARG A 875 -110.36 -18.25 -55.28
N ASN A 876 -109.42 -19.20 -55.27
CA ASN A 876 -108.37 -19.57 -56.23
C ASN A 876 -107.11 -18.67 -56.27
N MET A 877 -105.94 -19.10 -55.82
CA MET A 877 -105.23 -20.39 -55.86
C MET A 877 -104.97 -20.95 -57.27
N SER A 878 -103.81 -20.58 -57.83
CA SER A 878 -102.89 -21.50 -58.54
C SER A 878 -101.50 -20.84 -58.59
N ARG A 879 -100.50 -21.36 -57.86
CA ARG A 879 -99.60 -22.50 -58.13
C ARG A 879 -98.59 -22.27 -59.27
N SER A 880 -97.32 -22.10 -58.89
CA SER A 880 -96.15 -22.91 -59.31
C SER A 880 -94.91 -22.29 -58.63
N VAL A 881 -94.30 -22.90 -57.60
CA VAL A 881 -93.48 -24.13 -57.54
C VAL A 881 -92.12 -23.99 -58.23
N SER A 882 -91.06 -24.03 -57.41
CA SER A 882 -89.74 -24.68 -57.63
C SER A 882 -88.71 -24.00 -56.70
N THR A 883 -88.63 -24.28 -55.40
CA THR A 883 -87.87 -25.39 -54.75
C THR A 883 -86.59 -25.87 -55.44
N ARG A 884 -85.45 -25.62 -54.78
CA ARG A 884 -84.26 -26.48 -54.57
C ARG A 884 -83.08 -25.55 -54.23
N THR A 885 -82.18 -25.76 -53.29
CA THR A 885 -81.84 -26.81 -52.30
C THR A 885 -80.72 -26.15 -51.46
N ALA A 886 -80.71 -26.23 -50.13
CA ALA A 886 -79.88 -27.16 -49.34
C ALA A 886 -78.35 -26.85 -49.47
N VAL A 887 -77.50 -26.77 -48.45
CA VAL A 887 -77.36 -27.52 -47.20
C VAL A 887 -76.39 -26.73 -46.28
N ASN A 888 -76.63 -26.82 -44.97
CA ASN A 888 -75.76 -26.73 -43.77
C ASN A 888 -74.32 -26.15 -43.90
N GLU A 889 -73.95 -25.25 -42.99
CA GLU A 889 -73.49 -25.53 -41.62
C GLU A 889 -73.82 -24.37 -40.69
#